data_AF-A0A3B9KK98-F1
#
_entry.id   AF-A0A3B9KK98-F1
#
_cell.length_a   1.000
_cell.length_b   1.000
_cell.length_c   1.000
_cell.angle_alpha   90.00
_cell.angle_beta   90.00
_cell.angle_gamma   90.00
#
_symmetry.space_group_name_H-M   'P 1'
#
loop_
_entity.id
_entity.type
_entity.pdbx_description
1 polymer ?
#
loop_
_entity_poly.entity_id
_entity_poly.type
_entity_poly.pdbx_seq_one_letter_code
_entity_poly.pdbx_strand_id
1 'polypeptide(L)'
;MVFSVSNSLLQVTVTSVMETLSQIFTAGVAITAIALLMYSSGFNLKDKLSRAFVIVMAALALMFTTETIANISNSPELIQLWLQIRWAAMAMLPAAYFHFSDALLTITGRPSRGRRRWLVRIFYLIALVWIALIPLGITVGNLASQESPMPYLLHTSGTRFFILYYFLVNGLSFYNLGRAVRRSNTTTTRRRLMYLLVGTIAPAVISILFLLHGSQLFYRNPDFFWILNLIGSLITVVSLMAMAYVVSFFGFNWTDRAIKSRLFRWLMRGPFVAVVTLGMTTVVRRYGELYGNPYNPYVPVVMIATIMLLEYVITLVAPAMEKALFFGADREDLSLIRNLEERMLTEKDLDQFLEIITASICDQLQVPGAFIAVLEGNLVSYIIHAGDRHILDHLPVSDALIQKINHSPKETREIYRLDGYGLIPLEYQLDEQGQYHLFGICGFPMQADQEFEPEQLKAVKLLAERATLALKDRALQMQVLESLSTLQPEVDYIQELIASASYNQRGLYRNGVPHVPPEFVDWVKDALSHYWGGPKLTNSSLLELKVVQAESESHDGSRTNALRALLKQAIEQIRPEGERKYTSDWILYNILDLKFIQGEKVREVARKLSVSEADLYRKQRIALESVAHNLMKMEAEAANSEAKPSPEIQTDK
;
A
#
# COMPACT_ATOMS: atom_id res chain seq x y z
N MET A 1 -15.15 63.08 17.61
CA MET A 1 -14.20 62.20 16.87
C MET A 1 -14.86 60.83 16.65
N VAL A 2 -16.04 60.81 16.01
CA VAL A 2 -16.96 59.64 15.92
C VAL A 2 -17.54 59.46 14.49
N PHE A 3 -17.04 60.17 13.47
CA PHE A 3 -17.68 60.18 12.14
C PHE A 3 -16.71 59.94 10.95
N SER A 4 -15.70 59.08 11.09
CA SER A 4 -14.93 58.61 9.91
C SER A 4 -14.88 57.09 9.72
N VAL A 5 -15.56 56.31 10.56
CA VAL A 5 -15.58 54.84 10.48
C VAL A 5 -16.63 54.32 9.48
N SER A 6 -17.58 55.14 9.04
CA SER A 6 -18.67 54.70 8.14
C SER A 6 -18.33 54.72 6.65
N ASN A 7 -17.25 55.37 6.21
CA ASN A 7 -16.93 55.49 4.77
C ASN A 7 -15.95 54.42 4.24
N SER A 8 -15.26 53.68 5.10
CA SER A 8 -14.34 52.60 4.65
C SER A 8 -15.00 51.23 4.52
N LEU A 9 -16.17 51.01 5.15
CA LEU A 9 -16.97 49.80 4.96
C LEU A 9 -17.70 49.76 3.60
N LEU A 10 -17.73 50.88 2.86
CA LEU A 10 -18.46 51.04 1.59
C LEU A 10 -17.67 50.63 0.33
N GLN A 11 -16.43 50.14 0.45
CA GLN A 11 -15.62 49.73 -0.72
C GLN A 11 -15.45 48.21 -0.90
N VAL A 12 -16.19 47.38 -0.17
CA VAL A 12 -16.29 45.95 -0.52
C VAL A 12 -17.35 45.80 -1.61
N THR A 13 -16.95 45.95 -2.87
CA THR A 13 -17.84 45.67 -4.00
C THR A 13 -18.10 44.17 -4.09
N VAL A 14 -19.31 43.76 -4.49
CA VAL A 14 -19.66 42.35 -4.71
C VAL A 14 -18.63 41.68 -5.63
N THR A 15 -18.19 42.40 -6.66
CA THR A 15 -17.13 41.97 -7.59
C THR A 15 -15.80 41.64 -6.90
N SER A 16 -15.36 42.44 -5.91
CA SER A 16 -14.11 42.18 -5.18
C SER A 16 -14.15 40.90 -4.32
N VAL A 17 -15.33 40.58 -3.77
CA VAL A 17 -15.55 39.33 -3.02
C VAL A 17 -15.52 38.14 -3.98
N MET A 18 -16.19 38.26 -5.13
CA MET A 18 -16.24 37.20 -6.14
C MET A 18 -14.88 36.93 -6.77
N GLU A 19 -14.10 37.97 -7.04
CA GLU A 19 -12.71 37.87 -7.48
C GLU A 19 -11.86 37.11 -6.45
N THR A 20 -11.92 37.50 -5.17
CA THR A 20 -11.15 36.85 -4.10
C THR A 20 -11.51 35.37 -3.99
N LEU A 21 -12.81 35.06 -3.98
CA LEU A 21 -13.29 33.67 -3.95
C LEU A 21 -12.78 32.91 -5.17
N SER A 22 -12.89 33.47 -6.37
CA SER A 22 -12.40 32.83 -7.58
C SER A 22 -10.90 32.56 -7.51
N GLN A 23 -10.08 33.51 -7.04
CA GLN A 23 -8.64 33.33 -6.89
C GLN A 23 -8.31 32.19 -5.91
N ILE A 24 -9.00 32.12 -4.76
CA ILE A 24 -8.85 31.04 -3.79
C ILE A 24 -9.23 29.69 -4.41
N PHE A 25 -10.35 29.62 -5.13
CA PHE A 25 -10.79 28.38 -5.78
C PHE A 25 -9.86 27.93 -6.91
N THR A 26 -9.36 28.85 -7.74
CA THR A 26 -8.37 28.54 -8.79
C THR A 26 -7.05 28.05 -8.16
N ALA A 27 -6.59 28.69 -7.08
CA ALA A 27 -5.46 28.18 -6.28
C ALA A 27 -5.74 26.80 -5.68
N GLY A 28 -6.98 26.55 -5.26
CA GLY A 28 -7.39 25.24 -4.77
C GLY A 28 -7.41 24.15 -5.84
N VAL A 29 -7.71 24.48 -7.09
CA VAL A 29 -7.51 23.56 -8.22
C VAL A 29 -6.03 23.20 -8.38
N ALA A 30 -5.14 24.20 -8.33
CA ALA A 30 -3.69 23.98 -8.43
C ALA A 30 -3.17 23.07 -7.30
N ILE A 31 -3.53 23.39 -6.05
CA ILE A 31 -3.19 22.60 -4.86
C ILE A 31 -3.70 21.17 -5.00
N THR A 32 -4.95 20.99 -5.45
CA THR A 32 -5.55 19.67 -5.64
C THR A 32 -4.84 18.89 -6.75
N ALA A 33 -4.51 19.53 -7.87
CA ALA A 33 -3.78 18.91 -8.97
C ALA A 33 -2.37 18.46 -8.53
N ILE A 34 -1.64 19.29 -7.77
CA ILE A 34 -0.34 18.93 -7.19
C ILE A 34 -0.48 17.78 -6.19
N ALA A 35 -1.45 17.85 -5.29
CA ALA A 35 -1.67 16.79 -4.30
C ALA A 35 -1.99 15.44 -4.97
N LEU A 36 -2.78 15.45 -6.04
CA LEU A 36 -3.10 14.23 -6.79
C LEU A 36 -1.96 13.79 -7.72
N LEU A 37 -1.11 14.71 -8.19
CA LEU A 37 0.16 14.37 -8.85
C LEU A 37 1.07 13.60 -7.88
N MET A 38 1.24 14.09 -6.65
CA MET A 38 2.00 13.41 -5.60
C MET A 38 1.38 12.07 -5.21
N TYR A 39 0.05 11.99 -5.14
CA TYR A 39 -0.63 10.72 -4.89
C TYR A 39 -0.41 9.71 -6.01
N SER A 40 -0.45 10.16 -7.26
CA SER A 40 -0.29 9.30 -8.44
C SER A 40 1.15 8.93 -8.77
N SER A 41 2.15 9.64 -8.25
CA SER A 41 3.55 9.24 -8.38
C SER A 41 3.88 7.95 -7.60
N GLY A 42 3.07 7.62 -6.58
CA GLY A 42 3.14 6.34 -5.88
C GLY A 42 2.60 5.14 -6.66
N PHE A 43 2.05 5.36 -7.87
CA PHE A 43 1.54 4.27 -8.70
C PHE A 43 2.70 3.55 -9.41
N ASN A 44 2.47 2.31 -9.88
CA ASN A 44 3.47 1.61 -10.68
C ASN A 44 3.66 2.29 -12.05
N LEU A 45 4.68 3.16 -12.17
CA LEU A 45 5.00 3.94 -13.39
C LEU A 45 5.42 3.07 -14.59
N LYS A 46 5.65 1.76 -14.37
CA LYS A 46 5.83 0.80 -15.46
C LYS A 46 4.57 0.70 -16.32
N ASP A 47 3.39 0.94 -15.74
CA ASP A 47 2.16 0.95 -16.49
C ASP A 47 1.93 2.24 -17.30
N LYS A 48 1.34 2.06 -18.48
CA LYS A 48 1.09 3.12 -19.45
C LYS A 48 -0.04 4.04 -19.01
N LEU A 49 -1.08 3.53 -18.35
CA LEU A 49 -2.19 4.36 -17.91
C LEU A 49 -1.74 5.30 -16.78
N SER A 50 -1.07 4.74 -15.77
CA SER A 50 -0.52 5.51 -14.65
C SER A 50 0.43 6.62 -15.13
N ARG A 51 1.33 6.30 -16.08
CA ARG A 51 2.24 7.29 -16.68
C ARG A 51 1.51 8.40 -17.42
N ALA A 52 0.52 8.04 -18.25
CA ALA A 52 -0.26 9.02 -18.99
C ALA A 52 -1.06 9.92 -18.03
N PHE A 53 -1.60 9.37 -16.95
CA PHE A 53 -2.30 10.13 -15.93
C PHE A 53 -1.39 11.11 -15.20
N VAL A 54 -0.18 10.70 -14.81
CA VAL A 54 0.82 11.60 -14.18
C VAL A 54 1.15 12.77 -15.11
N ILE A 55 1.31 12.54 -16.42
CA ILE A 55 1.55 13.62 -17.39
C ILE A 55 0.36 14.59 -17.47
N VAL A 56 -0.88 14.07 -17.48
CA VAL A 56 -2.09 14.92 -17.45
C VAL A 56 -2.13 15.76 -16.17
N MET A 57 -1.88 15.14 -15.02
CA MET A 57 -1.88 15.86 -13.73
C MET A 57 -0.76 16.89 -13.65
N ALA A 58 0.42 16.61 -14.23
CA ALA A 58 1.53 17.56 -14.26
C ALA A 58 1.20 18.78 -15.14
N ALA A 59 0.60 18.55 -16.30
CA ALA A 59 0.16 19.64 -17.18
C ALA A 59 -0.93 20.49 -16.51
N LEU A 60 -1.91 19.88 -15.85
CA LEU A 60 -2.96 20.61 -15.13
C LEU A 60 -2.41 21.37 -13.92
N ALA A 61 -1.55 20.74 -13.12
CA ALA A 61 -0.88 21.40 -11.99
C ALA A 61 -0.09 22.63 -12.46
N LEU A 62 0.75 22.47 -13.49
CA LEU A 62 1.53 23.57 -14.07
C LEU A 62 0.60 24.69 -14.59
N MET A 63 -0.48 24.34 -15.29
CA MET A 63 -1.43 25.31 -15.83
C MET A 63 -2.11 26.15 -14.76
N PHE A 64 -2.64 25.53 -13.69
CA PHE A 64 -3.34 26.29 -12.65
C PHE A 64 -2.40 27.00 -11.69
N THR A 65 -1.21 26.47 -11.40
CA THR A 65 -0.20 27.16 -10.57
C THR A 65 0.34 28.41 -11.27
N THR A 66 0.58 28.33 -12.58
CA THR A 66 1.07 29.49 -13.34
C THR A 66 0.01 30.59 -13.43
N GLU A 67 -1.26 30.23 -13.57
CA GLU A 67 -2.38 31.17 -13.49
C GLU A 67 -2.47 31.89 -12.14
N THR A 68 -2.36 31.15 -11.03
CA THR A 68 -2.50 31.74 -9.69
C THR A 68 -1.36 32.70 -9.38
N ILE A 69 -0.14 32.37 -9.79
CA ILE A 69 1.02 33.25 -9.62
C ILE A 69 0.91 34.49 -10.52
N ALA A 70 0.47 34.33 -11.77
CA ALA A 70 0.28 35.45 -12.70
C ALA A 70 -0.73 36.47 -12.14
N ASN A 71 -1.80 36.01 -11.50
CA ASN A 71 -2.85 36.87 -10.95
C ASN A 71 -2.46 37.63 -9.67
N ILE A 72 -1.41 37.19 -8.96
CA ILE A 72 -0.96 37.82 -7.70
C ILE A 72 0.32 38.65 -7.92
N SER A 73 0.92 38.57 -9.12
CA SER A 73 2.16 39.28 -9.45
C SER A 73 1.90 40.73 -9.83
N ASN A 74 2.76 41.64 -9.38
CA ASN A 74 2.64 43.08 -9.67
C ASN A 74 3.55 43.56 -10.83
N SER A 75 4.49 42.73 -11.26
CA SER A 75 5.45 43.08 -12.31
C SER A 75 5.03 42.53 -13.68
N PRO A 76 4.86 43.37 -14.71
CA PRO A 76 4.42 42.95 -16.04
C PRO A 76 5.28 41.84 -16.67
N GLU A 77 6.61 41.88 -16.47
CA GLU A 77 7.53 40.87 -16.99
C GLU A 77 7.30 39.48 -16.38
N LEU A 78 7.10 39.40 -15.06
CA LEU A 78 6.78 38.13 -14.40
C LEU A 78 5.39 37.63 -14.80
N ILE A 79 4.39 38.51 -14.93
CA ILE A 79 3.05 38.14 -15.40
C ILE A 79 3.15 37.51 -16.79
N GLN A 80 3.88 38.15 -17.71
CA GLN A 80 4.09 37.63 -19.06
C GLN A 80 4.78 36.26 -19.05
N LEU A 81 5.84 36.09 -18.25
CA LEU A 81 6.56 34.83 -18.13
C LEU A 81 5.65 33.70 -17.61
N TRP A 82 4.90 33.95 -16.53
CA TRP A 82 3.99 32.96 -15.96
C TRP A 82 2.86 32.59 -16.93
N LEU A 83 2.31 33.57 -17.66
CA LEU A 83 1.34 33.30 -18.72
C LEU A 83 1.95 32.49 -19.87
N GLN A 84 3.19 32.75 -20.29
CA GLN A 84 3.87 31.93 -21.30
C GLN A 84 4.02 30.47 -20.86
N ILE A 85 4.39 30.23 -19.59
CA ILE A 85 4.47 28.87 -19.03
C ILE A 85 3.07 28.23 -18.97
N ARG A 86 2.02 28.99 -18.65
CA ARG A 86 0.63 28.52 -18.71
C ARG A 86 0.26 28.04 -20.12
N TRP A 87 0.59 28.82 -21.14
CA TRP A 87 0.37 28.44 -22.53
C TRP A 87 1.17 27.20 -22.94
N ALA A 88 2.37 27.02 -22.41
CA ALA A 88 3.14 25.80 -22.62
C ALA A 88 2.45 24.56 -22.03
N ALA A 89 1.91 24.68 -20.81
CA ALA A 89 1.12 23.62 -20.17
C ALA A 89 -0.15 23.30 -20.99
N MET A 90 -0.84 24.34 -21.48
CA MET A 90 -2.03 24.21 -22.33
C MET A 90 -1.71 23.57 -23.69
N ALA A 91 -0.53 23.79 -24.26
CA ALA A 91 -0.09 23.14 -25.49
C ALA A 91 0.16 21.63 -25.30
N MET A 92 0.65 21.23 -24.13
CA MET A 92 0.91 19.85 -23.75
C MET A 92 -0.38 19.06 -23.44
N LEU A 93 -1.39 19.74 -22.89
CA LEU A 93 -2.63 19.13 -22.38
C LEU A 93 -3.36 18.22 -23.41
N PRO A 94 -3.60 18.62 -24.67
CA PRO A 94 -4.29 17.77 -25.64
C PRO A 94 -3.50 16.50 -25.97
N ALA A 95 -2.17 16.59 -26.09
CA ALA A 95 -1.30 15.44 -26.34
C ALA A 95 -1.32 14.47 -25.14
N ALA A 96 -1.31 15.01 -23.92
CA ALA A 96 -1.45 14.23 -22.69
C ALA A 96 -2.80 13.51 -22.61
N TYR A 97 -3.91 14.19 -22.90
CA TYR A 97 -5.24 13.57 -22.94
C TYR A 97 -5.37 12.51 -24.04
N PHE A 98 -4.76 12.73 -25.20
CA PHE A 98 -4.77 11.72 -26.26
C PHE A 98 -4.00 10.46 -25.83
N HIS A 99 -2.82 10.63 -25.23
CA HIS A 99 -2.03 9.54 -24.65
C HIS A 99 -2.82 8.78 -23.59
N PHE A 100 -3.49 9.49 -22.69
CA PHE A 100 -4.34 8.91 -21.65
C PHE A 100 -5.52 8.13 -22.25
N SER A 101 -6.18 8.68 -23.28
CA SER A 101 -7.29 8.01 -23.97
C SER A 101 -6.87 6.72 -24.70
N ASP A 102 -5.66 6.69 -25.30
CA ASP A 102 -5.13 5.51 -25.97
C ASP A 102 -4.75 4.42 -24.96
N ALA A 103 -4.13 4.80 -23.84
CA ALA A 103 -3.82 3.87 -22.74
C ALA A 103 -5.10 3.17 -22.24
N LEU A 104 -6.18 3.92 -22.00
CA LEU A 104 -7.46 3.35 -21.57
C LEU A 104 -8.12 2.45 -22.62
N LEU A 105 -8.01 2.79 -23.90
CA LEU A 105 -8.48 1.94 -25.00
C LEU A 105 -7.71 0.62 -25.11
N THR A 106 -6.44 0.61 -24.72
CA THR A 106 -5.65 -0.63 -24.72
C THR A 106 -6.11 -1.60 -23.64
N ILE A 107 -6.51 -1.10 -22.47
CA ILE A 107 -7.07 -1.89 -21.36
C ILE A 107 -8.44 -2.48 -21.74
N THR A 108 -9.27 -1.73 -22.48
CA THR A 108 -10.59 -2.21 -22.97
C THR A 108 -10.51 -3.11 -24.22
N GLY A 109 -9.37 -3.80 -24.44
CA GLY A 109 -9.25 -4.92 -25.38
C GLY A 109 -8.94 -4.57 -26.84
N ARG A 110 -8.64 -3.30 -27.17
CA ARG A 110 -8.07 -2.91 -28.49
C ARG A 110 -6.59 -2.51 -28.36
N PRO A 111 -5.66 -3.47 -28.25
CA PRO A 111 -4.24 -3.15 -28.26
C PRO A 111 -3.88 -2.43 -29.58
N SER A 112 -3.22 -1.28 -29.45
CA SER A 112 -2.80 -0.46 -30.58
C SER A 112 -1.79 -1.21 -31.46
N ARG A 113 -2.16 -1.53 -32.71
CA ARG A 113 -1.28 -2.06 -33.76
C ARG A 113 -0.39 -0.97 -34.36
N GLY A 114 0.41 -0.29 -33.53
CA GLY A 114 1.42 0.69 -33.93
C GLY A 114 0.89 2.09 -34.31
N ARG A 115 -0.14 2.19 -35.15
CA ARG A 115 -0.63 3.49 -35.71
C ARG A 115 -0.94 4.55 -34.65
N ARG A 116 -1.63 4.19 -33.55
CA ARG A 116 -1.97 5.18 -32.50
C ARG A 116 -0.80 5.54 -31.62
N ARG A 117 0.17 4.63 -31.41
CA ARG A 117 1.42 4.96 -30.69
C ARG A 117 2.23 6.02 -31.45
N TRP A 118 2.22 5.94 -32.78
CA TRP A 118 2.81 6.97 -33.63
C TRP A 118 2.05 8.29 -33.54
N LEU A 119 0.71 8.29 -33.56
CA LEU A 119 -0.08 9.50 -33.36
C LEU A 119 0.19 10.19 -32.01
N VAL A 120 0.35 9.42 -30.92
CA VAL A 120 0.75 9.98 -29.61
C VAL A 120 2.06 10.76 -29.74
N ARG A 121 3.09 10.17 -30.37
CA ARG A 121 4.39 10.84 -30.58
C ARG A 121 4.27 12.10 -31.45
N ILE A 122 3.48 12.03 -32.52
CA ILE A 122 3.23 13.17 -33.40
C ILE A 122 2.58 14.32 -32.62
N PHE A 123 1.57 14.05 -31.79
CA PHE A 123 0.92 15.10 -31.01
C PHE A 123 1.84 15.70 -29.93
N TYR A 124 2.70 14.90 -29.29
CA TYR A 124 3.73 15.45 -28.41
C TYR A 124 4.74 16.33 -29.17
N LEU A 125 5.14 15.94 -30.38
CA LEU A 125 6.04 16.75 -31.22
C LEU A 125 5.37 18.07 -31.61
N ILE A 126 4.10 18.04 -32.04
CA ILE A 126 3.32 19.24 -32.36
C ILE A 126 3.17 20.14 -31.11
N ALA A 127 2.91 19.58 -29.93
CA ALA A 127 2.87 20.32 -28.68
C ALA A 127 4.21 21.01 -28.39
N LEU A 128 5.34 20.32 -28.60
CA LEU A 128 6.68 20.87 -28.41
C LEU A 128 6.98 22.02 -29.39
N VAL A 129 6.52 21.91 -30.65
CA VAL A 129 6.61 23.00 -31.63
C VAL A 129 5.81 24.21 -31.15
N TRP A 130 4.58 24.03 -30.68
CA TRP A 130 3.81 25.13 -30.10
C TRP A 130 4.55 25.78 -28.92
N ILE A 131 5.12 24.99 -28.01
CA ILE A 131 5.89 25.50 -26.87
C ILE A 131 7.10 26.33 -27.34
N ALA A 132 7.86 25.84 -28.33
CA ALA A 132 9.03 26.53 -28.86
C ALA A 132 8.69 27.85 -29.56
N LEU A 133 7.48 27.98 -30.11
CA LEU A 133 7.01 29.17 -30.80
C LEU A 133 6.44 30.25 -29.84
N ILE A 134 6.22 29.94 -28.56
CA ILE A 134 5.76 30.90 -27.52
C ILE A 134 6.74 32.07 -27.31
N PRO A 135 8.04 31.85 -27.01
CA PRO A 135 8.98 32.95 -26.80
C PRO A 135 9.19 33.82 -28.04
N LEU A 136 8.91 33.28 -29.24
CA LEU A 136 9.00 34.00 -30.51
C LEU A 136 7.80 34.92 -30.78
N GLY A 137 6.78 34.92 -29.90
CA GLY A 137 5.57 35.73 -30.08
C GLY A 137 4.65 35.26 -31.21
N ILE A 138 4.88 34.06 -31.76
CA ILE A 138 4.14 33.54 -32.91
C ILE A 138 2.83 32.89 -32.46
N THR A 139 2.86 32.13 -31.37
CA THR A 139 1.66 31.42 -30.85
C THR A 139 0.73 32.31 -30.06
N VAL A 140 1.31 33.26 -29.33
CA VAL A 140 0.63 34.27 -28.51
C VAL A 140 1.51 35.51 -28.49
N GLY A 141 0.89 36.69 -28.44
CA GLY A 141 1.57 37.98 -28.48
C GLY A 141 2.01 38.46 -27.10
N ASN A 142 2.36 39.75 -27.03
CA ASN A 142 2.77 40.41 -25.78
C ASN A 142 1.61 40.54 -24.79
N LEU A 143 1.94 40.88 -23.55
CA LEU A 143 0.96 41.19 -22.50
C LEU A 143 0.04 42.33 -22.96
N ALA A 144 -1.28 42.14 -22.78
CA ALA A 144 -2.26 43.16 -23.12
C ALA A 144 -2.11 44.39 -22.21
N SER A 145 -2.25 45.59 -22.79
CA SER A 145 -2.13 46.86 -22.04
C SER A 145 -3.30 47.17 -21.12
N GLN A 146 -4.42 46.45 -21.27
CA GLN A 146 -5.60 46.55 -20.40
C GLN A 146 -5.89 45.19 -19.76
N GLU A 147 -6.02 45.18 -18.44
CA GLU A 147 -6.47 44.01 -17.68
C GLU A 147 -7.98 43.84 -17.87
N SER A 148 -8.41 42.66 -18.32
CA SER A 148 -9.84 42.38 -18.49
C SER A 148 -10.16 40.90 -18.41
N PRO A 149 -11.04 40.50 -17.48
CA PRO A 149 -11.00 40.74 -16.03
C PRO A 149 -9.79 40.06 -15.33
N MET A 150 -8.93 39.37 -16.09
CA MET A 150 -7.63 38.84 -15.67
C MET A 150 -6.54 39.26 -16.68
N PRO A 151 -5.25 39.21 -16.30
CA PRO A 151 -4.14 39.42 -17.23
C PRO A 151 -4.13 38.35 -18.33
N TYR A 152 -3.95 38.77 -19.58
CA TYR A 152 -3.89 37.87 -20.74
C TYR A 152 -2.88 38.34 -21.78
N LEU A 153 -2.45 37.40 -22.63
CA LEU A 153 -1.57 37.66 -23.77
C LEU A 153 -2.41 37.89 -25.03
N LEU A 154 -1.97 38.81 -25.91
CA LEU A 154 -2.69 39.15 -27.13
C LEU A 154 -2.79 37.97 -28.10
N HIS A 155 -3.95 37.82 -28.74
CA HIS A 155 -4.16 36.79 -29.76
C HIS A 155 -3.44 37.16 -31.07
N THR A 156 -2.66 36.24 -31.63
CA THR A 156 -1.99 36.38 -32.93
C THR A 156 -2.64 35.48 -33.98
N SER A 157 -2.18 35.56 -35.23
CA SER A 157 -2.60 34.61 -36.27
C SER A 157 -2.27 33.15 -35.90
N GLY A 158 -1.15 32.91 -35.19
CA GLY A 158 -0.78 31.58 -34.70
C GLY A 158 -1.75 31.04 -33.66
N THR A 159 -2.32 31.91 -32.82
CA THR A 159 -3.30 31.51 -31.79
C THR A 159 -4.55 30.85 -32.39
N ARG A 160 -5.00 31.29 -33.58
CA ARG A 160 -6.14 30.66 -34.28
C ARG A 160 -5.86 29.21 -34.67
N PHE A 161 -4.65 28.93 -35.17
CA PHE A 161 -4.22 27.57 -35.50
C PHE A 161 -4.01 26.71 -34.25
N PHE A 162 -3.51 27.31 -33.16
CA PHE A 162 -3.40 26.65 -31.87
C PHE A 162 -4.78 26.22 -31.34
N ILE A 163 -5.77 27.11 -31.38
CA ILE A 163 -7.14 26.80 -30.96
C ILE A 163 -7.70 25.62 -31.77
N LEU A 164 -7.50 25.61 -33.09
CA LEU A 164 -7.92 24.49 -33.94
C LEU A 164 -7.25 23.16 -33.53
N TYR A 165 -5.93 23.18 -33.30
CA TYR A 165 -5.18 22.02 -32.77
C TYR A 165 -5.77 21.55 -31.44
N TYR A 166 -5.99 22.48 -30.51
CA TYR A 166 -6.52 22.20 -29.18
C TYR A 166 -7.87 21.50 -29.25
N PHE A 167 -8.81 22.01 -30.05
CA PHE A 167 -10.13 21.40 -30.23
C PHE A 167 -10.07 20.04 -30.93
N LEU A 168 -9.27 19.92 -32.01
CA LEU A 168 -9.19 18.69 -32.80
C LEU A 168 -8.63 17.53 -31.96
N VAL A 169 -7.54 17.75 -31.24
CA VAL A 169 -6.88 16.69 -30.46
C VAL A 169 -7.68 16.32 -29.21
N ASN A 170 -8.27 17.29 -28.50
CA ASN A 170 -9.19 16.99 -27.40
C ASN A 170 -10.44 16.25 -27.89
N GLY A 171 -11.02 16.66 -29.03
CA GLY A 171 -12.16 15.98 -29.65
C GLY A 171 -11.86 14.51 -29.99
N LEU A 172 -10.67 14.23 -30.57
CA LEU A 172 -10.20 12.87 -30.81
C LEU A 172 -10.03 12.07 -29.50
N SER A 173 -9.53 12.72 -28.45
CA SER A 173 -9.34 12.11 -27.13
C SER A 173 -10.68 11.74 -26.49
N PHE A 174 -11.68 12.62 -26.53
CA PHE A 174 -13.03 12.33 -26.03
C PHE A 174 -13.74 11.28 -26.87
N TYR A 175 -13.57 11.29 -28.19
CA TYR A 175 -14.07 10.23 -29.05
C TYR A 175 -13.48 8.86 -28.66
N ASN A 176 -12.18 8.81 -28.36
CA ASN A 176 -11.51 7.60 -27.88
C ASN A 176 -12.06 7.14 -26.51
N LEU A 177 -12.21 8.05 -25.55
CA LEU A 177 -12.78 7.74 -24.24
C LEU A 177 -14.23 7.26 -24.33
N GLY A 178 -15.08 7.94 -25.11
CA GLY A 178 -16.47 7.52 -25.34
C GLY A 178 -16.56 6.15 -26.01
N ARG A 179 -15.62 5.83 -26.90
CA ARG A 179 -15.49 4.50 -27.50
C ARG A 179 -15.05 3.45 -26.47
N ALA A 180 -14.21 3.80 -25.50
CA ALA A 180 -13.82 2.91 -24.41
C ALA A 180 -15.05 2.58 -23.52
N VAL A 181 -15.84 3.59 -23.17
CA VAL A 181 -17.10 3.42 -22.40
C VAL A 181 -18.08 2.50 -23.11
N ARG A 182 -18.36 2.73 -24.40
CA ARG A 182 -19.34 1.92 -25.15
C ARG A 182 -18.93 0.45 -25.27
N ARG A 183 -17.64 0.14 -25.18
CA ARG A 183 -17.08 -1.20 -25.38
C ARG A 183 -16.87 -1.98 -24.09
N SER A 184 -17.07 -1.35 -22.93
CA SER A 184 -17.01 -2.08 -21.66
C SER A 184 -18.25 -2.98 -21.52
N ASN A 185 -18.00 -4.27 -21.31
CA ASN A 185 -19.05 -5.29 -21.19
C ASN A 185 -19.73 -5.29 -19.82
N THR A 186 -19.03 -4.88 -18.75
CA THR A 186 -19.57 -4.85 -17.40
C THR A 186 -20.17 -3.49 -17.06
N THR A 187 -21.25 -3.49 -16.28
CA THR A 187 -21.93 -2.27 -15.78
C THR A 187 -21.03 -1.45 -14.85
N THR A 188 -20.22 -2.12 -14.04
CA THR A 188 -19.28 -1.50 -13.07
C THR A 188 -18.16 -0.75 -13.77
N THR A 189 -17.47 -1.38 -14.72
CA THR A 189 -16.41 -0.74 -15.51
C THR A 189 -16.99 0.38 -16.39
N ARG A 190 -18.19 0.20 -16.96
CA ARG A 190 -18.87 1.25 -17.73
C ARG A 190 -19.12 2.50 -16.91
N ARG A 191 -19.64 2.36 -15.68
CA ARG A 191 -19.88 3.49 -14.77
C ARG A 191 -18.59 4.22 -14.42
N ARG A 192 -17.52 3.49 -14.10
CA ARG A 192 -16.20 4.08 -13.79
C ARG A 192 -15.62 4.83 -14.99
N LEU A 193 -15.67 4.26 -16.19
CA LEU A 193 -15.21 4.91 -17.41
C LEU A 193 -16.05 6.15 -17.76
N MET A 194 -17.36 6.17 -17.43
CA MET A 194 -18.19 7.36 -17.58
C MET A 194 -17.76 8.48 -16.62
N TYR A 195 -17.50 8.18 -15.35
CA TYR A 195 -16.96 9.17 -14.41
C TYR A 195 -15.62 9.73 -14.89
N LEU A 196 -14.77 8.89 -15.48
CA LEU A 196 -13.51 9.32 -16.06
C LEU A 196 -13.70 10.20 -17.31
N LEU A 197 -14.64 9.85 -18.19
CA LEU A 197 -14.97 10.67 -19.37
C LEU A 197 -15.44 12.07 -18.94
N VAL A 198 -16.42 12.13 -18.03
CA VAL A 198 -16.92 13.41 -17.50
C VAL A 198 -15.80 14.19 -16.81
N GLY A 199 -15.00 13.51 -15.99
CA GLY A 199 -13.87 14.12 -15.29
C GLY A 199 -12.76 14.63 -16.20
N THR A 200 -12.59 14.06 -17.40
CA THR A 200 -11.61 14.53 -18.39
C THR A 200 -12.14 15.73 -19.18
N ILE A 201 -13.43 15.74 -19.50
CA ILE A 201 -14.06 16.83 -20.26
C ILE A 201 -14.04 18.14 -19.47
N ALA A 202 -14.33 18.10 -18.18
CA ALA A 202 -14.45 19.30 -17.35
C ALA A 202 -13.20 20.21 -17.36
N PRO A 203 -11.98 19.75 -16.98
CA PRO A 203 -10.79 20.59 -17.00
C PRO A 203 -10.44 21.08 -18.42
N ALA A 204 -10.70 20.26 -19.44
CA ALA A 204 -10.48 20.65 -20.83
C ALA A 204 -11.43 21.74 -21.32
N VAL A 205 -12.70 21.73 -20.86
CA VAL A 205 -13.68 22.79 -21.12
C VAL A 205 -13.31 24.07 -20.40
N ILE A 206 -12.82 23.97 -19.18
CA ILE A 206 -12.43 25.14 -18.38
C ILE A 206 -11.18 25.81 -18.95
N SER A 207 -10.28 25.01 -19.51
CA SER A 207 -9.17 25.52 -20.31
C SER A 207 -9.66 26.32 -21.54
N ILE A 208 -10.83 26.01 -22.12
CA ILE A 208 -11.41 26.83 -23.20
C ILE A 208 -11.85 28.20 -22.69
N LEU A 209 -12.35 28.30 -21.44
CA LEU A 209 -12.66 29.60 -20.84
C LEU A 209 -11.42 30.51 -20.82
N PHE A 210 -10.24 29.94 -20.59
CA PHE A 210 -8.98 30.68 -20.71
C PHE A 210 -8.71 31.21 -22.12
N LEU A 211 -8.91 30.38 -23.15
CA LEU A 211 -8.72 30.80 -24.55
C LEU A 211 -9.66 31.95 -24.97
N LEU A 212 -10.78 32.12 -24.27
CA LEU A 212 -11.74 33.20 -24.48
C LEU A 212 -11.40 34.50 -23.74
N HIS A 213 -10.29 34.55 -22.98
CA HIS A 213 -9.81 35.79 -22.37
C HIS A 213 -9.44 36.82 -23.45
N GLY A 214 -9.75 38.10 -23.18
CA GLY A 214 -9.67 39.17 -24.18
C GLY A 214 -10.86 39.28 -25.13
N SER A 215 -11.93 38.48 -24.94
CA SER A 215 -13.18 38.63 -25.69
C SER A 215 -14.03 39.80 -25.17
N GLN A 216 -14.76 40.45 -26.08
CA GLN A 216 -15.67 41.56 -25.76
C GLN A 216 -16.81 41.16 -24.79
N LEU A 217 -17.13 39.86 -24.71
CA LEU A 217 -18.17 39.33 -23.82
C LEU A 217 -17.82 39.51 -22.34
N PHE A 218 -16.58 39.16 -21.97
CA PHE A 218 -16.10 39.24 -20.58
C PHE A 218 -15.69 40.66 -20.19
N TYR A 219 -15.22 41.45 -21.15
CA TYR A 219 -14.99 42.88 -20.93
C TYR A 219 -16.28 43.61 -20.51
N ARG A 220 -17.41 43.28 -21.15
CA ARG A 220 -18.70 43.91 -20.86
C ARG A 220 -19.39 43.38 -19.59
N ASN A 221 -19.15 42.13 -19.22
CA ASN A 221 -19.78 41.49 -18.05
C ASN A 221 -18.75 40.80 -17.14
N PRO A 222 -18.00 41.56 -16.31
CA PRO A 222 -16.98 40.99 -15.41
C PRO A 222 -17.55 40.04 -14.35
N ASP A 223 -18.71 40.34 -13.78
CA ASP A 223 -19.32 39.49 -12.73
C ASP A 223 -19.69 38.10 -13.28
N PHE A 224 -20.17 38.04 -14.53
CA PHE A 224 -20.48 36.77 -15.20
C PHE A 224 -19.23 35.89 -15.36
N PHE A 225 -18.09 36.50 -15.68
CA PHE A 225 -16.81 35.80 -15.78
C PHE A 225 -16.40 35.19 -14.44
N TRP A 226 -16.46 35.95 -13.35
CA TRP A 226 -16.07 35.46 -12.03
C TRP A 226 -16.96 34.31 -11.54
N ILE A 227 -18.27 34.38 -11.78
CA ILE A 227 -19.21 33.26 -11.50
C ILE A 227 -18.80 32.02 -12.29
N LEU A 228 -18.56 32.19 -13.59
CA LEU A 228 -18.24 31.08 -14.48
C LEU A 228 -16.90 30.43 -14.09
N ASN A 229 -15.90 31.22 -13.73
CA ASN A 229 -14.59 30.73 -13.29
C ASN A 229 -14.67 30.02 -11.92
N LEU A 230 -15.48 30.53 -11.00
CA LEU A 230 -15.72 29.89 -9.69
C LEU A 230 -16.40 28.53 -9.86
N ILE A 231 -17.49 28.47 -10.63
CA ILE A 231 -18.20 27.22 -10.94
C ILE A 231 -17.26 26.24 -11.66
N GLY A 232 -16.51 26.72 -12.65
CA GLY A 232 -15.51 25.93 -13.35
C GLY A 232 -14.48 25.34 -12.39
N SER A 233 -13.90 26.15 -11.52
CA SER A 233 -12.91 25.70 -10.54
C SER A 233 -13.46 24.59 -9.63
N LEU A 234 -14.69 24.75 -9.12
CA LEU A 234 -15.35 23.72 -8.31
C LEU A 234 -15.57 22.41 -9.08
N ILE A 235 -16.08 22.51 -10.31
CA ILE A 235 -16.27 21.34 -11.20
C ILE A 235 -14.93 20.67 -11.50
N THR A 236 -13.84 21.43 -11.67
CA THR A 236 -12.50 20.88 -11.90
C THR A 236 -12.02 20.08 -10.72
N VAL A 237 -12.12 20.59 -9.49
CA VAL A 237 -11.70 19.86 -8.28
C VAL A 237 -12.42 18.51 -8.18
N VAL A 238 -13.75 18.51 -8.33
CA VAL A 238 -14.56 17.27 -8.31
C VAL A 238 -14.15 16.33 -9.44
N SER A 239 -13.87 16.87 -10.62
CA SER A 239 -13.44 16.10 -11.79
C SER A 239 -12.07 15.46 -11.62
N LEU A 240 -11.10 16.18 -11.08
CA LEU A 240 -9.77 15.66 -10.75
C LEU A 240 -9.87 14.54 -9.71
N MET A 241 -10.70 14.70 -8.68
CA MET A 241 -10.95 13.67 -7.67
C MET A 241 -11.57 12.42 -8.31
N ALA A 242 -12.57 12.59 -9.18
CA ALA A 242 -13.19 11.48 -9.91
C ALA A 242 -12.18 10.75 -10.82
N MET A 243 -11.31 11.49 -11.52
CA MET A 243 -10.24 10.90 -12.33
C MET A 243 -9.27 10.10 -11.46
N ALA A 244 -8.78 10.68 -10.36
CA ALA A 244 -7.85 10.01 -9.46
C ALA A 244 -8.43 8.73 -8.86
N TYR A 245 -9.70 8.76 -8.46
CA TYR A 245 -10.43 7.58 -7.99
C TYR A 245 -10.47 6.46 -9.05
N VAL A 246 -10.90 6.78 -10.28
CA VAL A 246 -11.01 5.77 -11.34
C VAL A 246 -9.64 5.25 -11.76
N VAL A 247 -8.64 6.11 -11.88
CA VAL A 247 -7.29 5.69 -12.25
C VAL A 247 -6.64 4.85 -11.14
N SER A 248 -6.88 5.16 -9.87
CA SER A 248 -6.38 4.32 -8.75
C SER A 248 -6.88 2.88 -8.82
N PHE A 249 -8.12 2.67 -9.30
CA PHE A 249 -8.66 1.33 -9.49
C PHE A 249 -7.91 0.53 -10.56
N PHE A 250 -7.39 1.20 -11.59
CA PHE A 250 -6.57 0.57 -12.61
C PHE A 250 -5.06 0.58 -12.26
N GLY A 251 -4.63 1.46 -11.36
CA GLY A 251 -3.22 1.64 -10.99
C GLY A 251 -2.77 0.80 -9.80
N PHE A 252 -3.68 0.43 -8.89
CA PHE A 252 -3.39 -0.36 -7.70
C PHE A 252 -4.21 -1.64 -7.62
N ASN A 253 -3.62 -2.64 -6.95
CA ASN A 253 -4.18 -3.96 -6.69
C ASN A 253 -5.13 -3.97 -5.47
N TRP A 254 -5.72 -2.82 -5.12
CA TRP A 254 -6.47 -2.66 -3.89
C TRP A 254 -7.97 -2.83 -4.09
N THR A 255 -8.67 -3.18 -3.01
CA THR A 255 -10.12 -3.21 -2.99
C THR A 255 -10.71 -1.80 -3.18
N ASP A 256 -11.91 -1.71 -3.75
CA ASP A 256 -12.62 -0.45 -3.99
C ASP A 256 -12.75 0.40 -2.70
N ARG A 257 -13.01 -0.28 -1.58
CA ARG A 257 -13.06 0.30 -0.23
C ARG A 257 -11.73 0.92 0.18
N ALA A 258 -10.62 0.20 0.02
CA ALA A 258 -9.30 0.69 0.41
C ALA A 258 -8.89 1.92 -0.42
N ILE A 259 -9.22 1.95 -1.71
CA ILE A 259 -8.95 3.09 -2.60
C ILE A 259 -9.73 4.32 -2.14
N LYS A 260 -11.04 4.20 -1.92
CA LYS A 260 -11.89 5.33 -1.46
C LYS A 260 -11.40 5.90 -0.13
N SER A 261 -11.12 5.01 0.82
CA SER A 261 -10.62 5.35 2.15
C SER A 261 -9.27 6.09 2.09
N ARG A 262 -8.30 5.57 1.35
CA ARG A 262 -6.96 6.20 1.23
C ARG A 262 -7.03 7.52 0.48
N LEU A 263 -7.76 7.58 -0.63
CA LEU A 263 -7.95 8.82 -1.39
C LEU A 263 -8.66 9.88 -0.55
N PHE A 264 -9.69 9.51 0.22
CA PHE A 264 -10.39 10.41 1.11
C PHE A 264 -9.47 10.98 2.19
N ARG A 265 -8.72 10.13 2.90
CA ARG A 265 -7.76 10.59 3.92
C ARG A 265 -6.67 11.48 3.32
N TRP A 266 -6.15 11.12 2.15
CA TRP A 266 -5.16 11.93 1.44
C TRP A 266 -5.72 13.32 1.06
N LEU A 267 -6.95 13.36 0.51
CA LEU A 267 -7.58 14.60 0.10
C LEU A 267 -7.94 15.51 1.29
N MET A 268 -8.41 14.91 2.40
CA MET A 268 -8.73 15.65 3.61
C MET A 268 -7.49 16.26 4.26
N ARG A 269 -6.40 15.50 4.42
CA ARG A 269 -5.17 16.00 5.07
C ARG A 269 -4.32 16.91 4.19
N GLY A 270 -4.29 16.66 2.88
CA GLY A 270 -3.48 17.46 1.95
C GLY A 270 -4.24 18.69 1.44
N PRO A 271 -4.92 18.59 0.29
CA PRO A 271 -5.46 19.73 -0.42
C PRO A 271 -6.58 20.45 0.33
N PHE A 272 -7.43 19.75 1.09
CA PHE A 272 -8.50 20.43 1.84
C PHE A 272 -7.93 21.37 2.91
N VAL A 273 -6.99 20.91 3.75
CA VAL A 273 -6.31 21.76 4.73
C VAL A 273 -5.62 22.94 4.05
N ALA A 274 -4.84 22.67 3.00
CA ALA A 274 -4.10 23.71 2.27
C ALA A 274 -5.01 24.78 1.66
N VAL A 275 -6.15 24.40 1.07
CA VAL A 275 -7.12 25.36 0.49
C VAL A 275 -7.80 26.21 1.54
N VAL A 276 -8.23 25.61 2.65
CA VAL A 276 -8.89 26.35 3.74
C VAL A 276 -7.90 27.30 4.41
N THR A 277 -6.67 26.85 4.66
CA THR A 277 -5.60 27.70 5.21
C THR A 277 -5.23 28.84 4.25
N LEU A 278 -5.10 28.57 2.95
CA LEU A 278 -4.87 29.60 1.94
C LEU A 278 -6.03 30.61 1.91
N GLY A 279 -7.27 30.15 1.94
CA GLY A 279 -8.45 31.01 1.99
C GLY A 279 -8.45 31.92 3.22
N MET A 280 -8.22 31.34 4.41
CA MET A 280 -8.23 32.10 5.66
C MET A 280 -7.07 33.12 5.74
N THR A 281 -5.87 32.73 5.32
CA THR A 281 -4.71 33.63 5.28
C THR A 281 -4.90 34.76 4.26
N THR A 282 -5.53 34.47 3.12
CA THR A 282 -5.88 35.48 2.10
C THR A 282 -6.88 36.50 2.65
N VAL A 283 -7.93 36.03 3.36
CA VAL A 283 -8.92 36.91 4.00
C VAL A 283 -8.26 37.80 5.06
N VAL A 284 -7.41 37.24 5.92
CA VAL A 284 -6.71 38.00 6.98
C VAL A 284 -5.72 39.01 6.41
N ARG A 285 -4.98 38.64 5.35
CA ARG A 285 -4.08 39.56 4.65
C ARG A 285 -4.87 40.73 4.08
N ARG A 286 -5.96 40.48 3.36
CA ARG A 286 -6.80 41.52 2.75
C ARG A 286 -7.46 42.41 3.79
N TYR A 287 -7.85 41.86 4.94
CA TYR A 287 -8.30 42.65 6.08
C TYR A 287 -7.17 43.55 6.62
N GLY A 288 -5.93 43.05 6.74
CA GLY A 288 -4.78 43.86 7.17
C GLY A 288 -4.43 45.02 6.22
N GLU A 289 -4.56 44.79 4.90
CA GLU A 289 -4.37 45.83 3.88
C GLU A 289 -5.38 46.98 4.03
N LEU A 290 -6.64 46.70 4.43
CA LEU A 290 -7.66 47.74 4.71
C LEU A 290 -7.29 48.65 5.89
N TYR A 291 -6.52 48.16 6.86
CA TYR A 291 -6.03 48.94 8.01
C TYR A 291 -4.63 49.53 7.79
N GLY A 292 -4.11 49.45 6.56
CA GLY A 292 -2.83 50.05 6.18
C GLY A 292 -1.59 49.33 6.71
N ASN A 293 -1.71 48.07 7.16
CA ASN A 293 -0.57 47.26 7.58
C ASN A 293 -0.26 46.15 6.56
N PRO A 294 0.73 46.35 5.66
CA PRO A 294 1.10 45.37 4.64
C PRO A 294 1.75 44.10 5.21
N TYR A 295 2.33 44.18 6.41
CA TYR A 295 2.87 43.02 7.13
C TYR A 295 1.98 42.70 8.33
N ASN A 296 0.89 41.99 8.06
CA ASN A 296 -0.04 41.58 9.10
C ASN A 296 0.53 40.36 9.88
N PRO A 297 1.00 40.53 11.15
CA PRO A 297 1.56 39.42 11.93
C PRO A 297 0.53 38.34 12.25
N TYR A 298 -0.76 38.63 12.08
CA TYR A 298 -1.83 37.65 12.26
C TYR A 298 -1.87 36.59 11.15
N VAL A 299 -1.25 36.82 9.98
CA VAL A 299 -1.26 35.85 8.86
C VAL A 299 -0.59 34.52 9.26
N PRO A 300 0.67 34.48 9.75
CA PRO A 300 1.28 33.24 10.22
C PRO A 300 0.53 32.60 11.41
N VAL A 301 -0.01 33.42 12.33
CA VAL A 301 -0.75 32.91 13.50
C VAL A 301 -2.01 32.17 13.06
N VAL A 302 -2.79 32.77 12.16
CA VAL A 302 -4.00 32.14 11.61
C VAL A 302 -3.65 30.95 10.72
N MET A 303 -2.55 31.00 10.00
CA MET A 303 -2.04 29.85 9.24
C MET A 303 -1.79 28.65 10.16
N ILE A 304 -1.01 28.83 11.22
CA ILE A 304 -0.69 27.75 12.18
C ILE A 304 -1.97 27.28 12.89
N ALA A 305 -2.81 28.20 13.36
CA ALA A 305 -4.04 27.88 14.07
C ALA A 305 -5.02 27.08 13.18
N THR A 306 -5.20 27.47 11.91
CA THR A 306 -6.07 26.74 10.97
C THR A 306 -5.53 25.36 10.64
N ILE A 307 -4.23 25.21 10.40
CA ILE A 307 -3.61 23.90 10.15
C ILE A 307 -3.80 22.99 11.36
N MET A 308 -3.43 23.44 12.57
CA MET A 308 -3.55 22.61 13.77
C MET A 308 -5.00 22.24 14.09
N LEU A 309 -5.93 23.20 13.99
CA LEU A 309 -7.35 22.96 14.24
C LEU A 309 -7.93 21.96 13.23
N LEU A 310 -7.64 22.14 11.94
CA LEU A 310 -8.13 21.23 10.91
C LEU A 310 -7.54 19.84 11.04
N GLU A 311 -6.23 19.71 11.27
CA GLU A 311 -5.59 18.40 11.47
C GLU A 311 -6.15 17.67 12.71
N TYR A 312 -6.42 18.40 13.79
CA TYR A 312 -7.07 17.84 14.97
C TYR A 312 -8.50 17.37 14.68
N VAL A 313 -9.32 18.23 14.05
CA VAL A 313 -10.70 17.90 13.67
C VAL A 313 -10.74 16.72 12.71
N ILE A 314 -9.87 16.70 11.69
CA ILE A 314 -9.77 15.60 10.74
C ILE A 314 -9.38 14.31 11.46
N THR A 315 -8.45 14.35 12.41
CA THR A 315 -8.04 13.16 13.17
C THR A 315 -9.18 12.56 13.99
N LEU A 316 -10.04 13.40 14.58
CA LEU A 316 -11.23 12.95 15.32
C LEU A 316 -12.35 12.45 14.40
N VAL A 317 -12.63 13.17 13.31
CA VAL A 317 -13.83 12.99 12.49
C VAL A 317 -13.59 12.01 11.34
N ALA A 318 -12.38 11.89 10.81
CA ALA A 318 -12.09 11.04 9.65
C ALA A 318 -12.48 9.57 9.86
N PRO A 319 -12.21 8.92 11.02
CA PRO A 319 -12.65 7.55 11.24
C PRO A 319 -14.18 7.39 11.21
N ALA A 320 -14.91 8.36 11.76
CA ALA A 320 -16.37 8.35 11.78
C ALA A 320 -16.96 8.60 10.38
N MET A 321 -16.41 9.57 9.64
CA MET A 321 -16.80 9.83 8.26
C MET A 321 -16.51 8.64 7.35
N GLU A 322 -15.34 8.03 7.48
CA GLU A 322 -14.98 6.85 6.71
C GLU A 322 -15.95 5.68 6.96
N LYS A 323 -16.31 5.48 8.24
CA LYS A 323 -17.33 4.51 8.65
C LYS A 323 -18.71 4.82 8.06
N ALA A 324 -19.13 6.08 8.01
CA ALA A 324 -20.43 6.48 7.48
C ALA A 324 -20.51 6.40 5.95
N LEU A 325 -19.45 6.80 5.23
CA LEU A 325 -19.44 6.96 3.77
C LEU A 325 -19.05 5.69 3.02
N PHE A 326 -18.27 4.79 3.62
CA PHE A 326 -17.68 3.63 2.94
C PHE A 326 -17.98 2.26 3.61
N PHE A 327 -18.41 2.28 4.88
CA PHE A 327 -18.94 1.21 5.74
C PHE A 327 -20.27 0.54 5.31
N GLY A 328 -20.28 -0.46 4.42
CA GLY A 328 -21.43 -1.34 4.13
C GLY A 328 -21.68 -2.43 5.19
N ALA A 329 -22.30 -3.57 4.83
CA ALA A 329 -22.66 -4.67 5.75
C ALA A 329 -21.47 -5.32 6.51
N ASP A 330 -20.23 -5.17 6.04
CA ASP A 330 -18.99 -5.71 6.65
C ASP A 330 -18.52 -4.94 7.91
N ARG A 331 -19.46 -4.35 8.67
CA ARG A 331 -19.18 -3.51 9.85
C ARG A 331 -18.74 -4.32 11.06
N GLU A 332 -19.30 -5.50 11.23
CA GLU A 332 -19.10 -6.33 12.43
C GLU A 332 -17.71 -6.97 12.39
N ASP A 333 -17.34 -7.65 11.30
CA ASP A 333 -16.09 -8.40 11.18
C ASP A 333 -14.83 -7.54 11.40
N LEU A 334 -14.79 -6.34 10.83
CA LEU A 334 -13.63 -5.45 10.97
C LEU A 334 -13.56 -4.76 12.32
N SER A 335 -14.70 -4.55 12.98
CA SER A 335 -14.70 -4.02 14.34
C SER A 335 -14.10 -5.03 15.31
N LEU A 336 -14.29 -6.33 15.08
CA LEU A 336 -13.71 -7.40 15.88
C LEU A 336 -12.18 -7.40 15.77
N ILE A 337 -11.62 -7.31 14.56
CA ILE A 337 -10.16 -7.27 14.36
C ILE A 337 -9.55 -6.04 15.02
N ARG A 338 -10.19 -4.88 14.88
CA ARG A 338 -9.68 -3.64 15.48
C ARG A 338 -9.79 -3.62 17.00
N ASN A 339 -10.88 -4.17 17.55
CA ASN A 339 -11.02 -4.35 18.99
C ASN A 339 -9.98 -5.33 19.54
N LEU A 340 -9.60 -6.34 18.75
CA LEU A 340 -8.52 -7.26 19.08
C LEU A 340 -7.16 -6.53 19.06
N GLU A 341 -6.87 -5.71 18.05
CA GLU A 341 -5.68 -4.82 18.02
C GLU A 341 -5.60 -3.91 19.26
N GLU A 342 -6.70 -3.26 19.64
CA GLU A 342 -6.75 -2.29 20.75
C GLU A 342 -6.74 -2.95 22.15
N ARG A 343 -7.02 -4.26 22.27
CA ARG A 343 -7.15 -4.96 23.56
C ARG A 343 -6.26 -6.21 23.70
N MET A 344 -5.39 -6.48 22.73
CA MET A 344 -4.42 -7.57 22.83
C MET A 344 -3.43 -7.29 23.97
N LEU A 345 -3.12 -8.34 24.74
CA LEU A 345 -2.10 -8.30 25.78
C LEU A 345 -0.77 -8.63 25.14
N THR A 346 0.21 -7.74 25.29
CA THR A 346 1.58 -8.07 24.86
C THR A 346 2.23 -9.01 25.87
N GLU A 347 3.28 -9.72 25.44
CA GLU A 347 4.07 -10.59 26.32
C GLU A 347 4.62 -9.80 27.52
N LYS A 348 5.10 -8.58 27.27
CA LYS A 348 5.60 -7.69 28.31
C LYS A 348 4.51 -7.25 29.31
N ASP A 349 3.30 -6.98 28.83
CA ASP A 349 2.18 -6.61 29.71
C ASP A 349 1.78 -7.78 30.61
N LEU A 350 1.81 -9.00 30.07
CA LEU A 350 1.57 -10.23 30.83
C LEU A 350 2.67 -10.48 31.88
N ASP A 351 3.94 -10.34 31.50
CA ASP A 351 5.07 -10.51 32.41
C ASP A 351 4.97 -9.56 33.60
N GLN A 352 4.71 -8.27 33.32
CA GLN A 352 4.56 -7.26 34.36
C GLN A 352 3.36 -7.57 35.27
N PHE A 353 2.25 -8.06 34.71
CA PHE A 353 1.10 -8.46 35.50
C PHE A 353 1.38 -9.66 36.40
N LEU A 354 2.06 -10.69 35.89
CA LEU A 354 2.45 -11.87 36.65
C LEU A 354 3.53 -11.55 37.70
N GLU A 355 4.42 -10.58 37.43
CA GLU A 355 5.38 -10.04 38.40
C GLU A 355 4.64 -9.34 39.57
N ILE A 356 3.62 -8.53 39.27
CA ILE A 356 2.78 -7.92 40.31
C ILE A 356 2.05 -8.99 41.13
N ILE A 357 1.55 -10.05 40.49
CA ILE A 357 0.90 -11.17 41.18
C ILE A 357 1.90 -11.91 42.09
N THR A 358 3.07 -12.29 41.57
CA THR A 358 4.09 -12.99 42.36
C THR A 358 4.57 -12.15 43.54
N ALA A 359 4.81 -10.85 43.34
CA ALA A 359 5.13 -9.92 44.43
C ALA A 359 4.00 -9.84 45.47
N SER A 360 2.74 -9.74 45.01
CA SER A 360 1.58 -9.71 45.92
C SER A 360 1.42 -11.01 46.72
N ILE A 361 1.77 -12.16 46.13
CA ILE A 361 1.79 -13.46 46.83
C ILE A 361 2.91 -13.47 47.89
N CYS A 362 4.09 -12.93 47.58
CA CYS A 362 5.19 -12.79 48.55
C CYS A 362 4.76 -11.93 49.74
N ASP A 363 4.16 -10.78 49.47
CA ASP A 363 3.72 -9.83 50.51
C ASP A 363 2.60 -10.43 51.38
N GLN A 364 1.66 -11.15 50.77
CA GLN A 364 0.53 -11.75 51.48
C GLN A 364 0.96 -12.90 52.41
N LEU A 365 1.89 -13.74 51.96
CA LEU A 365 2.40 -14.90 52.71
C LEU A 365 3.63 -14.57 53.57
N GLN A 366 4.22 -13.38 53.42
CA GLN A 366 5.48 -12.96 54.04
C GLN A 366 6.62 -13.98 53.82
N VAL A 367 6.74 -14.48 52.60
CA VAL A 367 7.77 -15.45 52.20
C VAL A 367 8.94 -14.74 51.50
N PRO A 368 10.17 -15.30 51.54
CA PRO A 368 11.35 -14.65 50.95
C PRO A 368 11.28 -14.53 49.41
N GLY A 369 10.38 -15.25 48.75
CA GLY A 369 10.07 -15.06 47.33
C GLY A 369 9.04 -16.05 46.81
N ALA A 370 8.58 -15.82 45.59
CA ALA A 370 7.61 -16.65 44.89
C ALA A 370 7.89 -16.61 43.39
N PHE A 371 7.43 -17.62 42.66
CA PHE A 371 7.61 -17.71 41.23
C PHE A 371 6.36 -18.23 40.52
N ILE A 372 6.21 -17.87 39.25
CA ILE A 372 5.25 -18.45 38.31
C ILE A 372 6.05 -18.99 37.13
N ALA A 373 6.01 -20.30 36.95
CA ALA A 373 6.53 -20.97 35.76
C ALA A 373 5.43 -21.05 34.70
N VAL A 374 5.63 -20.40 33.56
CA VAL A 374 4.69 -20.44 32.43
C VAL A 374 4.98 -21.66 31.58
N LEU A 375 3.94 -22.42 31.22
CA LEU A 375 4.04 -23.66 30.46
C LEU A 375 3.53 -23.45 29.03
N GLU A 376 4.28 -23.97 28.07
CA GLU A 376 3.83 -24.15 26.69
C GLU A 376 3.77 -25.65 26.39
N GLY A 377 2.56 -26.20 26.42
CA GLY A 377 2.36 -27.65 26.37
C GLY A 377 2.91 -28.32 27.62
N ASN A 378 3.90 -29.21 27.46
CA ASN A 378 4.54 -29.93 28.57
C ASN A 378 5.92 -29.36 28.95
N LEU A 379 6.33 -28.22 28.40
CA LEU A 379 7.63 -27.61 28.65
C LEU A 379 7.47 -26.27 29.37
N VAL A 380 8.40 -25.97 30.28
CA VAL A 380 8.49 -24.64 30.91
C VAL A 380 9.06 -23.67 29.89
N SER A 381 8.26 -22.69 29.47
CA SER A 381 8.67 -21.66 28.52
C SER A 381 9.60 -20.65 29.21
N TYR A 382 9.17 -20.10 30.35
CA TYR A 382 9.95 -19.18 31.17
C TYR A 382 9.39 -19.08 32.59
N ILE A 383 10.16 -18.47 33.51
CA ILE A 383 9.81 -18.34 34.93
C ILE A 383 9.88 -16.86 35.33
N ILE A 384 8.78 -16.37 35.90
CA ILE A 384 8.68 -15.05 36.53
C ILE A 384 8.87 -15.25 38.03
N HIS A 385 9.62 -14.36 38.68
CA HIS A 385 9.89 -14.44 40.11
C HIS A 385 9.82 -13.07 40.76
N ALA A 386 9.49 -13.06 42.06
CA ALA A 386 9.58 -11.91 42.94
C ALA A 386 10.27 -12.34 44.25
N GLY A 387 11.07 -11.45 44.84
CA GLY A 387 11.86 -11.75 46.05
C GLY A 387 13.26 -12.28 45.76
N ASP A 388 13.80 -13.10 46.68
CA ASP A 388 15.17 -13.63 46.58
C ASP A 388 15.32 -14.62 45.41
N ARG A 389 16.23 -14.30 44.48
CA ARG A 389 16.51 -15.12 43.29
C ARG A 389 17.09 -16.50 43.63
N HIS A 390 17.74 -16.65 44.78
CA HIS A 390 18.34 -17.92 45.19
C HIS A 390 17.33 -19.03 45.51
N ILE A 391 16.04 -18.69 45.56
CA ILE A 391 14.93 -19.65 45.69
C ILE A 391 14.79 -20.50 44.41
N LEU A 392 15.17 -19.97 43.24
CA LEU A 392 15.10 -20.70 41.97
C LEU A 392 16.22 -21.75 41.84
N ASP A 393 17.34 -21.59 42.55
CA ASP A 393 18.51 -22.47 42.46
C ASP A 393 18.23 -23.86 43.07
N HIS A 394 17.18 -23.98 43.90
CA HIS A 394 16.77 -25.22 44.58
C HIS A 394 15.53 -25.87 43.97
N LEU A 395 15.01 -25.37 42.84
CA LEU A 395 13.84 -25.95 42.20
C LEU A 395 14.21 -27.25 41.46
N PRO A 396 13.54 -28.39 41.74
CA PRO A 396 13.65 -29.58 40.91
C PRO A 396 12.84 -29.36 39.63
N VAL A 397 13.35 -28.57 38.68
CA VAL A 397 12.75 -28.45 37.34
C VAL A 397 13.01 -29.74 36.59
N SER A 398 12.11 -30.72 36.74
CA SER A 398 12.15 -32.00 36.04
C SER A 398 10.80 -32.29 35.42
N ASP A 399 10.78 -32.81 34.20
CA ASP A 399 9.57 -33.23 33.46
C ASP A 399 8.64 -34.16 34.28
N ALA A 400 9.18 -34.83 35.30
CA ALA A 400 8.45 -35.64 36.27
C ALA A 400 7.47 -34.85 37.18
N LEU A 401 7.73 -33.55 37.42
CA LEU A 401 6.92 -32.67 38.26
C LEU A 401 5.63 -32.24 37.52
N ILE A 402 5.76 -31.99 36.21
CA ILE A 402 4.64 -31.69 35.30
C ILE A 402 3.74 -32.94 35.13
N GLN A 403 4.35 -34.13 35.02
CA GLN A 403 3.59 -35.40 34.94
C GLN A 403 2.81 -35.74 36.22
N LYS A 404 3.35 -35.44 37.41
CA LYS A 404 2.63 -35.69 38.68
C LYS A 404 1.44 -34.76 38.90
N ILE A 405 1.53 -33.51 38.42
CA ILE A 405 0.44 -32.52 38.53
C ILE A 405 -0.67 -32.82 37.50
N ASN A 406 -0.33 -33.25 36.29
CA ASN A 406 -1.31 -33.58 35.23
C ASN A 406 -2.18 -34.84 35.50
N HIS A 407 -1.82 -35.69 36.46
CA HIS A 407 -2.48 -36.99 36.68
C HIS A 407 -3.40 -37.07 37.92
N SER A 408 -3.57 -35.98 38.69
CA SER A 408 -4.33 -36.05 39.95
C SER A 408 -5.84 -35.78 39.74
N PRO A 409 -6.76 -36.57 40.32
CA PRO A 409 -8.18 -36.43 40.06
C PRO A 409 -8.82 -35.29 40.88
N LYS A 410 -9.45 -34.37 40.16
CA LYS A 410 -10.77 -33.75 40.38
C LYS A 410 -11.10 -32.93 41.64
N GLU A 411 -10.28 -32.82 42.68
CA GLU A 411 -10.66 -32.02 43.85
C GLU A 411 -9.68 -30.89 44.18
N THR A 412 -10.10 -29.69 43.76
CA THR A 412 -9.69 -28.37 44.25
C THR A 412 -8.24 -27.93 43.98
N ARG A 413 -8.09 -26.63 43.65
CA ARG A 413 -6.83 -25.86 43.57
C ARG A 413 -6.15 -25.79 44.95
N GLU A 414 -5.80 -26.94 45.50
CA GLU A 414 -5.09 -27.09 46.76
C GLU A 414 -3.60 -26.88 46.55
N ILE A 415 -2.94 -26.43 47.61
CA ILE A 415 -1.50 -26.17 47.58
C ILE A 415 -0.81 -27.52 47.74
N TYR A 416 -0.12 -27.95 46.69
CA TYR A 416 0.69 -29.16 46.70
C TYR A 416 2.00 -28.88 47.40
N ARG A 417 2.32 -29.64 48.45
CA ARG A 417 3.62 -29.53 49.13
C ARG A 417 4.62 -30.45 48.46
N LEU A 418 5.74 -29.90 48.00
CA LEU A 418 6.84 -30.64 47.40
C LEU A 418 8.19 -30.05 47.83
N ASP A 419 9.06 -30.85 48.44
CA ASP A 419 10.46 -30.49 48.77
C ASP A 419 10.65 -29.11 49.44
N GLY A 420 9.73 -28.72 50.33
CA GLY A 420 9.77 -27.42 51.01
C GLY A 420 9.13 -26.26 50.24
N TYR A 421 8.39 -26.54 49.17
CA TYR A 421 7.62 -25.58 48.38
C TYR A 421 6.13 -25.91 48.39
N GLY A 422 5.29 -24.87 48.43
CA GLY A 422 3.87 -24.93 48.10
C GLY A 422 3.66 -24.58 46.63
N LEU A 423 3.06 -25.49 45.85
CA LEU A 423 2.80 -25.34 44.43
C LEU A 423 1.28 -25.26 44.18
N ILE A 424 0.88 -24.32 43.33
CA ILE A 424 -0.50 -24.13 42.88
C ILE A 424 -0.53 -24.28 41.36
N PRO A 425 -1.27 -25.26 40.82
CA PRO A 425 -1.44 -25.38 39.37
C PRO A 425 -2.30 -24.24 38.84
N LEU A 426 -1.84 -23.59 37.76
CA LEU A 426 -2.58 -22.56 37.03
C LEU A 426 -3.32 -23.23 35.87
N GLU A 427 -4.39 -23.95 36.22
CA GLU A 427 -5.19 -24.72 35.27
C GLU A 427 -6.57 -24.12 35.03
N TYR A 428 -7.04 -24.22 33.78
CA TYR A 428 -8.38 -23.78 33.37
C TYR A 428 -9.03 -24.84 32.49
N GLN A 429 -10.35 -25.00 32.67
CA GLN A 429 -11.16 -25.90 31.86
C GLN A 429 -11.57 -25.20 30.55
N LEU A 430 -11.04 -25.64 29.41
CA LEU A 430 -11.33 -25.05 28.10
C LEU A 430 -12.61 -25.59 27.47
N ASP A 431 -12.96 -26.87 27.71
CA ASP A 431 -14.06 -27.57 27.03
C ASP A 431 -15.15 -28.09 27.99
N GLU A 432 -16.39 -28.21 27.47
CA GLU A 432 -17.53 -28.84 28.15
C GLU A 432 -17.26 -30.31 28.54
N GLN A 433 -16.25 -30.93 27.93
CA GLN A 433 -15.82 -32.31 28.18
C GLN A 433 -15.00 -32.48 29.48
N GLY A 434 -14.69 -31.39 30.19
CA GLY A 434 -14.08 -31.47 31.52
C GLY A 434 -12.55 -31.62 31.53
N GLN A 435 -11.87 -31.37 30.41
CA GLN A 435 -10.41 -31.45 30.34
C GLN A 435 -9.78 -30.13 30.81
N TYR A 436 -8.96 -30.21 31.86
CA TYR A 436 -8.18 -29.09 32.37
C TYR A 436 -6.89 -28.95 31.58
N HIS A 437 -6.57 -27.71 31.17
CA HIS A 437 -5.30 -27.38 30.57
C HIS A 437 -4.45 -26.60 31.56
N LEU A 438 -3.21 -27.04 31.73
CA LEU A 438 -2.25 -26.45 32.66
C LEU A 438 -1.45 -25.37 31.93
N PHE A 439 -1.67 -24.10 32.28
CA PHE A 439 -0.98 -22.96 31.66
C PHE A 439 0.30 -22.57 32.40
N GLY A 440 0.46 -23.01 33.64
CA GLY A 440 1.61 -22.69 34.46
C GLY A 440 1.53 -23.26 35.86
N ILE A 441 2.57 -23.04 36.65
CA ILE A 441 2.65 -23.44 38.06
C ILE A 441 3.13 -22.24 38.86
N CYS A 442 2.38 -21.85 39.90
CA CYS A 442 2.82 -20.88 40.89
C CYS A 442 3.47 -21.61 42.06
N GLY A 443 4.60 -21.15 42.56
CA GLY A 443 5.28 -21.76 43.71
C GLY A 443 5.88 -20.75 44.68
N PHE A 444 5.96 -21.15 45.94
CA PHE A 444 6.54 -20.36 47.03
C PHE A 444 7.12 -21.31 48.10
N PRO A 445 8.15 -20.91 48.86
CA PRO A 445 8.71 -21.74 49.91
C PRO A 445 7.70 -21.88 51.06
N MET A 446 7.52 -23.11 51.53
CA MET A 446 6.58 -23.46 52.60
C MET A 446 7.25 -24.48 53.54
N GLN A 447 7.55 -24.06 54.77
CA GLN A 447 8.14 -24.93 55.79
C GLN A 447 7.08 -25.85 56.42
N ALA A 448 7.50 -27.01 56.93
CA ALA A 448 6.59 -28.06 57.43
C ALA A 448 5.68 -27.61 58.60
N ASP A 449 6.17 -26.69 59.45
CA ASP A 449 5.48 -26.18 60.65
C ASP A 449 4.84 -24.79 60.45
N GLN A 450 4.86 -24.25 59.22
CA GLN A 450 4.33 -22.92 58.92
C GLN A 450 2.82 -22.98 58.63
N GLU A 451 2.00 -22.59 59.61
CA GLU A 451 0.55 -22.42 59.44
C GLU A 451 0.24 -21.03 58.87
N PHE A 452 -0.44 -21.00 57.73
CA PHE A 452 -0.94 -19.76 57.13
C PHE A 452 -2.39 -19.51 57.55
N GLU A 453 -2.74 -18.26 57.77
CA GLU A 453 -4.13 -17.87 58.06
C GLU A 453 -5.03 -18.24 56.86
N PRO A 454 -6.26 -18.72 57.11
CA PRO A 454 -7.18 -19.10 56.05
C PRO A 454 -7.51 -17.92 55.11
N GLU A 455 -7.46 -16.68 55.60
CA GLU A 455 -7.63 -15.48 54.78
C GLU A 455 -6.45 -15.25 53.82
N GLN A 456 -5.21 -15.49 54.25
CA GLN A 456 -4.02 -15.38 53.40
C GLN A 456 -4.07 -16.41 52.27
N LEU A 457 -4.40 -17.66 52.60
CA LEU A 457 -4.53 -18.73 51.61
C LEU A 457 -5.64 -18.44 50.60
N LYS A 458 -6.75 -17.84 51.04
CA LYS A 458 -7.84 -17.42 50.16
C LYS A 458 -7.41 -16.30 49.20
N ALA A 459 -6.66 -15.32 49.69
CA ALA A 459 -6.12 -14.25 48.85
C ALA A 459 -5.15 -14.77 47.80
N VAL A 460 -4.25 -15.69 48.16
CA VAL A 460 -3.31 -16.33 47.23
C VAL A 460 -4.04 -17.15 46.16
N LYS A 461 -5.08 -17.90 46.53
CA LYS A 461 -5.91 -18.62 45.56
C LYS A 461 -6.56 -17.68 44.54
N LEU A 462 -7.02 -16.51 44.98
CA LEU A 462 -7.63 -15.50 44.11
C LEU A 462 -6.59 -14.85 43.18
N LEU A 463 -5.37 -14.62 43.67
CA LEU A 463 -4.24 -14.15 42.85
C LEU A 463 -3.81 -15.19 41.80
N ALA A 464 -3.72 -16.46 42.18
CA ALA A 464 -3.43 -17.56 41.27
C ALA A 464 -4.54 -17.71 40.19
N GLU A 465 -5.80 -17.51 40.56
CA GLU A 465 -6.90 -17.49 39.60
C GLU A 465 -6.78 -16.35 38.57
N ARG A 466 -6.38 -15.15 39.00
CA ARG A 466 -6.12 -14.02 38.10
C ARG A 466 -4.96 -14.30 37.14
N ALA A 467 -3.88 -14.92 37.64
CA ALA A 467 -2.75 -15.34 36.81
C ALA A 467 -3.19 -16.37 35.76
N THR A 468 -4.00 -17.35 36.17
CA THR A 468 -4.56 -18.38 35.28
C THR A 468 -5.41 -17.76 34.16
N LEU A 469 -6.28 -16.79 34.48
CA LEU A 469 -7.09 -16.09 33.48
C LEU A 469 -6.24 -15.32 32.47
N ALA A 470 -5.21 -14.60 32.93
CA ALA A 470 -4.32 -13.84 32.06
C ALA A 470 -3.51 -14.75 31.12
N LEU A 471 -2.99 -15.87 31.64
CA LEU A 471 -2.28 -16.88 30.84
C LEU A 471 -3.20 -17.53 29.79
N LYS A 472 -4.43 -17.88 30.18
CA LYS A 472 -5.45 -18.41 29.27
C LYS A 472 -5.77 -17.42 28.16
N ASP A 473 -6.02 -16.16 28.50
CA ASP A 473 -6.34 -15.12 27.52
C ASP A 473 -5.18 -14.92 26.53
N ARG A 474 -3.92 -14.97 27.00
CA ARG A 474 -2.74 -14.93 26.13
C ARG A 474 -2.66 -16.12 25.18
N ALA A 475 -2.90 -17.34 25.67
CA ALA A 475 -2.90 -18.55 24.84
C ALA A 475 -3.95 -18.47 23.71
N LEU A 476 -5.16 -18.01 24.02
CA LEU A 476 -6.21 -17.79 23.02
C LEU A 476 -5.82 -16.72 21.99
N GLN A 477 -5.17 -15.63 22.42
CA GLN A 477 -4.67 -14.61 21.49
C GLN A 477 -3.60 -15.16 20.54
N MET A 478 -2.67 -15.99 21.04
CA MET A 478 -1.66 -16.63 20.19
C MET A 478 -2.29 -17.57 19.15
N GLN A 479 -3.31 -18.34 19.53
CA GLN A 479 -4.04 -19.22 18.61
C GLN A 479 -4.73 -18.43 17.49
N VAL A 480 -5.33 -17.27 17.81
CA VAL A 480 -5.94 -16.39 16.80
C VAL A 480 -4.88 -15.81 15.86
N LEU A 481 -3.74 -15.35 16.40
CA LEU A 481 -2.65 -14.81 15.59
C LEU A 481 -2.04 -15.85 14.65
N GLU A 482 -1.85 -17.08 15.12
CA GLU A 482 -1.37 -18.19 14.30
C GLU A 482 -2.37 -18.49 13.17
N SER A 483 -3.67 -18.52 13.48
CA SER A 483 -4.74 -18.71 12.49
C SER A 483 -4.83 -17.57 11.47
N LEU A 484 -4.51 -16.33 11.85
CA LEU A 484 -4.44 -15.20 10.89
C LEU A 484 -3.19 -15.31 10.01
N SER A 485 -2.06 -15.74 10.58
CA SER A 485 -0.81 -15.92 9.84
C SER A 485 -0.91 -17.01 8.77
N THR A 486 -1.72 -18.04 9.01
CA THR A 486 -1.97 -19.11 8.03
C THR A 486 -2.91 -18.67 6.90
N LEU A 487 -3.83 -17.73 7.16
CA LEU A 487 -4.74 -17.16 6.16
C LEU A 487 -4.11 -16.07 5.27
N GLN A 488 -3.06 -15.41 5.75
CA GLN A 488 -2.43 -14.29 5.04
C GLN A 488 -1.95 -14.63 3.61
N PRO A 489 -1.28 -15.78 3.36
CA PRO A 489 -0.87 -16.17 2.01
C PRO A 489 -2.04 -16.37 1.04
N GLU A 490 -3.18 -16.91 1.51
CA GLU A 490 -4.37 -17.11 0.69
C GLU A 490 -5.03 -15.79 0.31
N VAL A 491 -5.09 -14.86 1.25
CA VAL A 491 -5.62 -13.51 1.00
C VAL A 491 -4.72 -12.74 0.04
N ASP A 492 -3.40 -12.82 0.19
CA ASP A 492 -2.44 -12.18 -0.71
C ASP A 492 -2.56 -12.76 -2.13
N TYR A 493 -2.73 -14.08 -2.26
CA TYR A 493 -2.99 -14.74 -3.53
C TYR A 493 -4.32 -14.28 -4.17
N ILE A 494 -5.41 -14.21 -3.41
CA ILE A 494 -6.70 -13.72 -3.91
C ILE A 494 -6.58 -12.25 -4.34
N GLN A 495 -5.86 -11.41 -3.58
CA GLN A 495 -5.63 -10.01 -3.95
C GLN A 495 -4.78 -9.90 -5.22
N GLU A 496 -3.76 -10.75 -5.40
CA GLU A 496 -2.97 -10.85 -6.63
C GLU A 496 -3.83 -11.33 -7.81
N LEU A 497 -4.75 -12.28 -7.59
CA LEU A 497 -5.65 -12.80 -8.61
C LEU A 497 -6.69 -11.75 -9.03
N ILE A 498 -7.27 -11.01 -8.07
CA ILE A 498 -8.16 -9.87 -8.33
C ILE A 498 -7.43 -8.77 -9.09
N ALA A 499 -6.18 -8.48 -8.70
CA ALA A 499 -5.33 -7.51 -9.37
C ALA A 499 -4.99 -7.89 -10.81
N SER A 500 -4.64 -9.15 -11.04
CA SER A 500 -4.36 -9.66 -12.38
C SER A 500 -5.62 -9.63 -13.26
N ALA A 501 -6.79 -9.89 -12.67
CA ALA A 501 -8.09 -9.82 -13.33
C ALA A 501 -8.50 -8.37 -13.69
N SER A 502 -8.14 -7.37 -12.86
CA SER A 502 -8.40 -5.96 -13.14
C SER A 502 -7.51 -5.40 -14.28
N TYR A 503 -6.29 -5.92 -14.41
CA TYR A 503 -5.30 -5.46 -15.39
C TYR A 503 -5.46 -6.04 -16.79
N ASN A 504 -5.94 -7.28 -16.92
CA ASN A 504 -6.03 -7.93 -18.22
C ASN A 504 -6.93 -9.17 -18.16
N GLN A 505 -8.15 -9.09 -18.72
CA GLN A 505 -8.99 -10.30 -18.91
C GLN A 505 -8.32 -11.39 -19.75
N ARG A 506 -7.23 -11.06 -20.48
CA ARG A 506 -6.40 -12.03 -21.22
C ARG A 506 -5.25 -12.63 -20.40
N GLY A 507 -4.92 -12.08 -19.24
CA GLY A 507 -3.87 -12.57 -18.34
C GLY A 507 -4.32 -13.77 -17.50
N LEU A 508 -5.61 -13.81 -17.12
CA LEU A 508 -6.25 -14.97 -16.48
C LEU A 508 -6.11 -16.26 -17.30
N TYR A 509 -6.00 -16.16 -18.62
CA TYR A 509 -5.83 -17.31 -19.51
C TYR A 509 -4.37 -17.61 -19.87
N ARG A 510 -3.40 -16.79 -19.43
CA ARG A 510 -2.01 -16.89 -19.90
C ARG A 510 -0.97 -17.12 -18.79
N ASN A 511 -1.34 -16.90 -17.53
CA ASN A 511 -0.43 -17.08 -16.41
C ASN A 511 -1.02 -18.11 -15.44
N GLY A 512 -0.87 -19.40 -15.76
CA GLY A 512 -0.67 -20.37 -14.71
C GLY A 512 0.76 -20.18 -14.23
N VAL A 513 0.97 -19.37 -13.18
CA VAL A 513 2.14 -19.59 -12.34
C VAL A 513 1.80 -20.88 -11.60
N PRO A 514 2.47 -22.01 -11.87
CA PRO A 514 2.14 -23.24 -11.18
C PRO A 514 2.42 -23.01 -9.69
N HIS A 515 1.39 -23.09 -8.86
CA HIS A 515 1.59 -23.19 -7.43
C HIS A 515 2.43 -24.44 -7.20
N VAL A 516 3.61 -24.28 -6.60
CA VAL A 516 4.47 -25.39 -6.19
C VAL A 516 3.87 -25.93 -4.89
N PRO A 517 3.28 -27.14 -4.88
CA PRO A 517 2.82 -27.73 -3.62
C PRO A 517 3.99 -27.84 -2.65
N PRO A 518 3.79 -27.65 -1.33
CA PRO A 518 4.85 -27.81 -0.34
C PRO A 518 5.57 -29.17 -0.45
N GLU A 519 4.81 -30.21 -0.75
CA GLU A 519 5.30 -31.58 -1.00
C GLU A 519 6.31 -31.65 -2.16
N PHE A 520 6.16 -30.81 -3.18
CA PHE A 520 7.07 -30.79 -4.33
C PHE A 520 8.43 -30.20 -3.97
N VAL A 521 8.48 -29.21 -3.07
CA VAL A 521 9.75 -28.66 -2.54
C VAL A 521 10.50 -29.72 -1.73
N ASP A 522 9.77 -30.54 -0.96
CA ASP A 522 10.36 -31.65 -0.21
C ASP A 522 10.91 -32.74 -1.14
N TRP A 523 10.22 -33.06 -2.24
CA TRP A 523 10.75 -33.98 -3.25
C TRP A 523 12.02 -33.46 -3.92
N VAL A 524 12.10 -32.16 -4.22
CA VAL A 524 13.29 -31.52 -4.77
C VAL A 524 14.45 -31.57 -3.76
N LYS A 525 14.18 -31.29 -2.48
CA LYS A 525 15.17 -31.41 -1.40
C LYS A 525 15.69 -32.83 -1.25
N ASP A 526 14.80 -33.83 -1.28
CA ASP A 526 15.16 -35.24 -1.13
C ASP A 526 15.97 -35.76 -2.31
N ALA A 527 15.63 -35.33 -3.54
CA ALA A 527 16.37 -35.62 -4.76
C ALA A 527 17.77 -34.96 -4.75
N LEU A 528 17.88 -33.68 -4.38
CA LEU A 528 19.15 -32.97 -4.28
C LEU A 528 20.06 -33.52 -3.17
N SER A 529 19.49 -33.97 -2.05
CA SER A 529 20.26 -34.59 -0.96
C SER A 529 20.91 -35.90 -1.38
N HIS A 530 20.32 -36.60 -2.36
CA HIS A 530 20.84 -37.86 -2.91
C HIS A 530 21.31 -37.70 -4.37
N TYR A 531 21.77 -36.49 -4.75
CA TYR A 531 22.16 -36.14 -6.11
C TYR A 531 23.18 -37.13 -6.73
N TRP A 532 24.16 -37.59 -5.93
CA TRP A 532 25.22 -38.51 -6.35
C TRP A 532 24.83 -40.00 -6.24
N GLY A 533 23.62 -40.33 -5.83
CA GLY A 533 23.10 -41.69 -5.73
C GLY A 533 22.40 -41.95 -4.40
N GLY A 534 21.21 -42.56 -4.47
CA GLY A 534 20.42 -42.94 -3.31
C GLY A 534 18.95 -43.19 -3.67
N PRO A 535 18.21 -43.95 -2.85
CA PRO A 535 16.84 -44.36 -3.16
C PRO A 535 15.88 -43.19 -3.39
N LYS A 536 16.14 -42.03 -2.75
CA LYS A 536 15.30 -40.84 -2.87
C LYS A 536 15.43 -40.10 -4.22
N LEU A 537 16.49 -40.34 -4.99
CA LEU A 537 16.62 -39.81 -6.36
C LEU A 537 16.05 -40.82 -7.37
N THR A 538 16.26 -42.12 -7.16
CA THR A 538 15.82 -43.19 -8.06
C THR A 538 14.33 -43.53 -7.94
N ASN A 539 13.71 -43.25 -6.78
CA ASN A 539 12.27 -43.46 -6.53
C ASN A 539 11.55 -42.13 -6.27
N SER A 540 12.07 -41.02 -6.81
CA SER A 540 11.43 -39.70 -6.65
C SER A 540 10.19 -39.59 -7.52
N SER A 541 9.10 -39.03 -6.99
CA SER A 541 7.92 -38.63 -7.76
C SER A 541 8.25 -37.63 -8.88
N LEU A 542 9.42 -36.97 -8.82
CA LEU A 542 9.91 -36.09 -9.88
C LEU A 542 10.25 -36.83 -11.18
N LEU A 543 10.47 -38.15 -11.14
CA LEU A 543 10.74 -38.96 -12.34
C LEU A 543 9.50 -39.13 -13.23
N GLU A 544 8.32 -38.85 -12.71
CA GLU A 544 7.05 -38.93 -13.44
C GLU A 544 6.77 -37.68 -14.28
N LEU A 545 7.53 -36.60 -14.08
CA LEU A 545 7.39 -35.34 -14.83
C LEU A 545 7.66 -35.53 -16.33
N LYS A 546 6.87 -34.88 -17.17
CA LYS A 546 6.99 -34.99 -18.63
C LYS A 546 8.31 -34.43 -19.14
N VAL A 547 8.79 -33.35 -18.53
CA VAL A 547 10.09 -32.76 -18.87
C VAL A 547 11.24 -33.74 -18.63
N VAL A 548 11.16 -34.57 -17.59
CA VAL A 548 12.18 -35.60 -17.29
C VAL A 548 12.11 -36.73 -18.31
N GLN A 549 10.91 -37.09 -18.76
CA GLN A 549 10.73 -38.09 -19.82
C GLN A 549 11.30 -37.58 -21.15
N ALA A 550 10.99 -36.34 -21.53
CA ALA A 550 11.53 -35.72 -22.75
C ALA A 550 13.07 -35.60 -22.70
N GLU A 551 13.63 -35.19 -21.57
CA GLU A 551 15.08 -35.04 -21.40
C GLU A 551 15.82 -36.40 -21.32
N SER A 552 15.10 -37.49 -21.03
CA SER A 552 15.67 -38.84 -20.95
C SER A 552 16.09 -39.42 -22.28
N GLU A 553 15.48 -38.98 -23.39
CA GLU A 553 15.88 -39.36 -24.75
C GLU A 553 17.30 -38.88 -25.08
N SER A 554 17.71 -37.76 -24.49
CA SER A 554 19.05 -37.17 -24.66
C SER A 554 20.11 -37.78 -23.74
N HIS A 555 19.71 -38.66 -22.80
CA HIS A 555 20.59 -39.23 -21.76
C HIS A 555 20.48 -40.76 -21.70
N ASP A 556 20.66 -41.43 -22.84
CA ASP A 556 20.67 -42.90 -22.98
C ASP A 556 19.43 -43.62 -22.40
N GLY A 557 18.27 -42.94 -22.36
CA GLY A 557 17.03 -43.47 -21.81
C GLY A 557 16.98 -43.56 -20.28
N SER A 558 17.98 -43.04 -19.56
CA SER A 558 18.03 -43.08 -18.10
C SER A 558 17.32 -41.87 -17.48
N ARG A 559 16.10 -42.10 -16.95
CA ARG A 559 15.30 -41.06 -16.27
C ARG A 559 16.02 -40.44 -15.06
N THR A 560 16.84 -41.20 -14.35
CA THR A 560 17.60 -40.70 -13.20
C THR A 560 18.72 -39.75 -13.62
N ASN A 561 19.39 -40.02 -14.74
CA ASN A 561 20.41 -39.12 -15.27
C ASN A 561 19.79 -37.85 -15.87
N ALA A 562 18.63 -37.98 -16.53
CA ALA A 562 17.85 -36.86 -17.02
C ALA A 562 17.40 -35.93 -15.89
N LEU A 563 16.84 -36.49 -14.80
CA LEU A 563 16.47 -35.71 -13.62
C LEU A 563 17.69 -35.00 -12.99
N ARG A 564 18.86 -35.65 -12.96
CA ARG A 564 20.10 -35.05 -12.45
C ARG A 564 20.56 -33.86 -13.31
N ALA A 565 20.48 -33.99 -14.63
CA ALA A 565 20.80 -32.92 -15.57
C ALA A 565 19.82 -31.75 -15.41
N LEU A 566 18.53 -32.04 -15.33
CA LEU A 566 17.46 -31.04 -15.15
C LEU A 566 17.58 -30.28 -13.82
N LEU A 567 17.87 -30.98 -12.71
CA LEU A 567 18.13 -30.35 -11.41
C LEU A 567 19.34 -29.42 -11.47
N LYS A 568 20.42 -29.83 -12.15
CA LYS A 568 21.59 -28.99 -12.36
C LYS A 568 21.25 -27.75 -13.20
N GLN A 569 20.47 -27.92 -14.26
CA GLN A 569 20.02 -26.82 -15.11
C GLN A 569 19.12 -25.83 -14.34
N ALA A 570 18.23 -26.34 -13.48
CA ALA A 570 17.37 -25.52 -12.64
C ALA A 570 18.16 -24.71 -11.60
N ILE A 571 19.25 -25.27 -11.06
CA ILE A 571 20.20 -24.57 -10.19
C ILE A 571 20.97 -23.49 -10.97
N GLU A 572 21.46 -23.80 -12.18
CA GLU A 572 22.18 -22.83 -13.01
C GLU A 572 21.32 -21.64 -13.44
N GLN A 573 20.00 -21.81 -13.58
CA GLN A 573 19.09 -20.68 -13.85
C GLN A 573 18.97 -19.67 -12.69
N ILE A 574 19.37 -20.06 -11.47
CA ILE A 574 19.38 -19.19 -10.29
C ILE A 574 20.69 -18.37 -10.23
N ARG A 575 21.67 -18.71 -11.07
CA ARG A 575 22.98 -18.06 -11.10
C ARG A 575 22.87 -16.58 -11.52
N PRO A 576 23.35 -15.63 -10.69
CA PRO A 576 23.43 -14.22 -11.07
C PRO A 576 24.48 -13.96 -12.16
N GLU A 577 24.33 -12.87 -12.91
CA GLU A 577 25.31 -12.44 -13.92
C GLU A 577 26.63 -11.96 -13.26
N GLY A 578 27.77 -12.44 -13.76
CA GLY A 578 29.12 -12.01 -13.34
C GLY A 578 30.02 -13.13 -12.80
N GLU A 579 31.17 -12.72 -12.25
CA GLU A 579 32.12 -13.63 -11.58
C GLU A 579 31.60 -14.05 -10.21
N ARG A 580 31.87 -15.31 -9.82
CA ARG A 580 31.37 -15.91 -8.58
C ARG A 580 31.87 -15.14 -7.36
N LYS A 581 30.92 -14.64 -6.56
CA LYS A 581 31.19 -13.91 -5.31
C LYS A 581 30.44 -14.55 -4.14
N TYR A 582 30.90 -14.28 -2.92
CA TYR A 582 30.20 -14.64 -1.67
C TYR A 582 29.39 -13.44 -1.14
N THR A 583 28.68 -12.76 -2.03
CA THR A 583 27.81 -11.60 -1.72
C THR A 583 26.34 -12.03 -1.65
N SER A 584 25.46 -11.18 -1.09
CA SER A 584 24.01 -11.41 -0.91
C SER A 584 23.33 -12.04 -2.12
N ASP A 585 23.64 -11.55 -3.31
CA ASP A 585 22.97 -11.91 -4.55
C ASP A 585 23.34 -13.33 -5.01
N TRP A 586 24.52 -13.81 -4.61
CA TRP A 586 25.02 -15.15 -4.92
C TRP A 586 24.73 -16.17 -3.83
N ILE A 587 24.18 -15.76 -2.67
CA ILE A 587 24.02 -16.65 -1.51
C ILE A 587 23.15 -17.87 -1.86
N LEU A 588 22.03 -17.70 -2.55
CA LEU A 588 21.11 -18.81 -2.87
C LEU A 588 21.78 -19.86 -3.77
N TYR A 589 22.45 -19.42 -4.85
CA TYR A 589 23.20 -20.30 -5.75
C TYR A 589 24.36 -20.99 -5.02
N ASN A 590 25.13 -20.24 -4.22
CA ASN A 590 26.26 -20.81 -3.48
C ASN A 590 25.81 -21.83 -2.42
N ILE A 591 24.67 -21.62 -1.76
CA ILE A 591 24.11 -22.62 -0.84
C ILE A 591 23.81 -23.92 -1.59
N LEU A 592 23.14 -23.84 -2.75
CA LEU A 592 22.78 -25.02 -3.54
C LEU A 592 24.02 -25.78 -4.05
N ASP A 593 24.98 -25.05 -4.62
CA ASP A 593 26.21 -25.62 -5.17
C ASP A 593 27.09 -26.25 -4.07
N LEU A 594 27.40 -25.50 -3.00
CA LEU A 594 28.27 -25.99 -1.93
C LEU A 594 27.61 -27.14 -1.15
N LYS A 595 26.30 -27.04 -0.85
CA LYS A 595 25.63 -28.01 0.01
C LYS A 595 25.26 -29.31 -0.70
N PHE A 596 24.73 -29.22 -1.93
CA PHE A 596 24.13 -30.36 -2.61
C PHE A 596 24.98 -30.90 -3.76
N ILE A 597 25.67 -30.04 -4.52
CA ILE A 597 26.53 -30.49 -5.62
C ILE A 597 27.91 -30.91 -5.09
N GLN A 598 28.55 -30.08 -4.26
CA GLN A 598 29.88 -30.37 -3.71
C GLN A 598 29.83 -31.22 -2.43
N GLY A 599 28.66 -31.33 -1.78
CA GLY A 599 28.44 -32.22 -0.64
C GLY A 599 29.01 -31.72 0.69
N GLU A 600 29.27 -30.42 0.84
CA GLU A 600 29.88 -29.87 2.06
C GLU A 600 28.94 -29.95 3.28
N LYS A 601 29.54 -29.96 4.48
CA LYS A 601 28.76 -29.97 5.73
C LYS A 601 28.13 -28.59 5.98
N VAL A 602 26.94 -28.56 6.58
CA VAL A 602 26.17 -27.33 6.87
C VAL A 602 27.04 -26.28 7.58
N ARG A 603 27.83 -26.71 8.57
CA ARG A 603 28.75 -25.86 9.33
C ARG A 603 29.88 -25.26 8.48
N GLU A 604 30.38 -25.99 7.49
CA GLU A 604 31.42 -25.52 6.57
C GLU A 604 30.87 -24.50 5.57
N VAL A 605 29.67 -24.74 5.06
CA VAL A 605 28.95 -23.82 4.18
C VAL A 605 28.61 -22.52 4.92
N ALA A 606 28.08 -22.60 6.14
CA ALA A 606 27.82 -21.45 7.01
C ALA A 606 29.09 -20.61 7.24
N ARG A 607 30.23 -21.28 7.50
CA ARG A 607 31.53 -20.62 7.68
C ARG A 607 32.05 -19.96 6.41
N LYS A 608 31.93 -20.60 5.24
CA LYS A 608 32.37 -20.04 3.94
C LYS A 608 31.52 -18.86 3.49
N LEU A 609 30.23 -18.86 3.84
CA LEU A 609 29.29 -17.78 3.51
C LEU A 609 29.22 -16.68 4.57
N SER A 610 29.92 -16.84 5.70
CA SER A 610 29.86 -15.91 6.84
C SER A 610 28.42 -15.69 7.36
N VAL A 611 27.64 -16.77 7.45
CA VAL A 611 26.22 -16.76 7.86
C VAL A 611 26.01 -17.72 9.05
N SER A 612 25.05 -17.42 9.94
CA SER A 612 24.69 -18.31 11.05
C SER A 612 23.95 -19.57 10.54
N GLU A 613 24.01 -20.68 11.27
CA GLU A 613 23.34 -21.92 10.84
C GLU A 613 21.82 -21.76 10.69
N ALA A 614 21.18 -21.00 11.58
CA ALA A 614 19.75 -20.70 11.49
C ALA A 614 19.38 -19.90 10.22
N ASP A 615 20.17 -18.89 9.87
CA ASP A 615 19.95 -18.09 8.65
C ASP A 615 20.28 -18.90 7.38
N LEU A 616 21.25 -19.81 7.46
CA LEU A 616 21.55 -20.76 6.38
C LEU A 616 20.34 -21.67 6.09
N TYR A 617 19.70 -22.26 7.11
CA TYR A 617 18.50 -23.09 6.92
C TYR A 617 17.34 -22.31 6.28
N ARG A 618 17.13 -21.06 6.71
CA ARG A 618 16.11 -20.18 6.12
C ARG A 618 16.38 -19.91 4.64
N LYS A 619 17.62 -19.54 4.30
CA LYS A 619 18.01 -19.24 2.91
C LYS A 619 18.08 -20.50 2.04
N GLN A 620 18.43 -21.64 2.61
CA GLN A 620 18.39 -22.93 1.95
C GLN A 620 16.96 -23.29 1.53
N ARG A 621 15.96 -23.06 2.38
CA ARG A 621 14.55 -23.28 2.03
C ARG A 621 14.11 -22.42 0.85
N ILE A 622 14.43 -21.12 0.88
CA ILE A 622 14.13 -20.17 -0.22
C ILE A 622 14.83 -20.60 -1.52
N ALA A 623 16.07 -21.10 -1.43
CA ALA A 623 16.81 -21.60 -2.59
C ALA A 623 16.16 -22.86 -3.18
N LEU A 624 15.70 -23.80 -2.34
CA LEU A 624 14.98 -25.01 -2.78
C LEU A 624 13.64 -24.69 -3.43
N GLU A 625 12.88 -23.74 -2.88
CA GLU A 625 11.63 -23.23 -3.48
C GLU A 625 11.87 -22.62 -4.87
N SER A 626 12.98 -21.90 -5.04
CA SER A 626 13.37 -21.32 -6.33
C SER A 626 13.72 -22.39 -7.38
N VAL A 627 14.40 -23.47 -6.98
CA VAL A 627 14.70 -24.62 -7.87
C VAL A 627 13.40 -25.33 -8.27
N ALA A 628 12.50 -25.55 -7.31
CA ALA A 628 11.21 -26.18 -7.55
C ALA A 628 10.36 -25.36 -8.54
N HIS A 629 10.38 -24.03 -8.41
CA HIS A 629 9.69 -23.14 -9.34
C HIS A 629 10.25 -23.23 -10.77
N ASN A 630 11.57 -23.24 -10.93
CA ASN A 630 12.21 -23.38 -12.23
C ASN A 630 11.88 -24.74 -12.88
N LEU A 631 11.85 -25.83 -12.11
CA LEU A 631 11.44 -27.15 -12.59
C LEU A 631 9.99 -27.18 -13.08
N MET A 632 9.05 -26.60 -12.33
CA MET A 632 7.65 -26.52 -12.76
C MET A 632 7.47 -25.62 -13.99
N LYS A 633 8.28 -24.57 -14.12
CA LYS A 633 8.30 -23.74 -15.33
C LYS A 633 8.77 -24.53 -16.55
N MET A 634 9.84 -25.33 -16.39
CA MET A 634 10.32 -26.23 -17.45
C MET A 634 9.26 -27.29 -17.83
N GLU A 635 8.55 -27.84 -16.85
CA GLU A 635 7.42 -28.77 -17.08
C GLU A 635 6.29 -28.09 -17.88
N ALA A 636 5.92 -26.85 -17.52
CA ALA A 636 4.90 -26.09 -18.24
C ALA A 636 5.33 -25.73 -19.67
N GLU A 637 6.61 -25.47 -19.91
CA GLU A 637 7.16 -25.20 -21.25
C GLU A 637 7.21 -26.48 -22.11
N ALA A 638 7.56 -27.62 -21.52
CA ALA A 638 7.55 -28.92 -22.17
C ALA A 638 6.11 -29.34 -22.56
N ALA A 639 5.15 -29.20 -21.64
CA ALA A 639 3.74 -29.50 -21.88
C ALA A 639 3.11 -28.62 -22.97
N ASN A 640 3.58 -27.39 -23.15
CA ASN A 640 3.12 -26.49 -24.22
C ASN A 640 3.79 -26.76 -25.57
N SER A 641 4.96 -27.41 -25.61
CA SER A 641 5.70 -27.68 -26.83
C SER A 641 5.12 -28.88 -27.61
N GLU A 642 4.58 -29.89 -26.91
CA GLU A 642 3.83 -31.00 -27.53
C GLU A 642 2.47 -30.59 -28.12
N ALA A 643 1.88 -29.48 -27.67
CA ALA A 643 0.58 -28.99 -28.14
C ALA A 643 0.64 -28.25 -29.49
N LYS A 644 1.82 -28.11 -30.11
CA LYS A 644 1.98 -27.62 -31.49
C LYS A 644 2.32 -28.79 -32.41
N PRO A 645 1.48 -29.15 -33.39
CA PRO A 645 1.86 -30.13 -34.40
C PRO A 645 3.02 -29.58 -35.25
N SER A 646 4.04 -30.42 -35.45
CA SER A 646 5.19 -30.20 -36.34
C SER A 646 4.72 -29.84 -37.77
N PRO A 647 5.33 -28.86 -38.46
CA PRO A 647 4.97 -28.56 -39.84
C PRO A 647 5.40 -29.71 -40.75
N GLU A 648 4.47 -30.16 -41.60
CA GLU A 648 4.71 -31.15 -42.66
C GLU A 648 5.95 -30.79 -43.48
N ILE A 649 6.86 -31.75 -43.59
CA ILE A 649 7.93 -31.76 -44.57
C ILE A 649 7.25 -31.93 -45.94
N GLN A 650 7.24 -30.87 -46.75
CA GLN A 650 6.94 -30.97 -48.18
C GLN A 650 8.03 -31.83 -48.83
N THR A 651 7.67 -33.04 -49.22
CA THR A 651 8.41 -33.82 -50.21
C THR A 651 7.98 -33.37 -51.60
N ASP A 652 8.95 -32.86 -52.36
CA ASP A 652 8.86 -32.61 -53.81
C ASP A 652 8.30 -33.83 -54.57
N LYS A 653 7.26 -33.57 -55.37
CA LYS A 653 7.09 -34.18 -56.70
C LYS A 653 6.17 -33.32 -57.58
#